data_AF-A0A979FM54-F1
#
_entry.id   AF-A0A979FM54-F1
#
_cell.length_a   1.000
_cell.length_b   1.000
_cell.length_c   1.000
_cell.angle_alpha   90.00
_cell.angle_beta   90.00
_cell.angle_gamma   90.00
#
_symmetry.space_group_name_H-M   'P 1'
#
loop_
_entity.id
_entity.type
_entity.pdbx_description
1 polymer ?
#
loop_
_entity_poly.entity_id
_entity_poly.type
_entity_poly.pdbx_seq_one_letter_code
_entity_poly.pdbx_strand_id
1 'polypeptide(L)'
;MRCGWKVSLKRQDSSQLLLLLLLLPLIQVFGLECPQPAAPVNARVSVGGLTPGSLATYVCDPGYDLFGSDSVVCGGDGRWTGALPVCATNVAYRKPVNQSSTARGGAGENANDGDLNTVHDGNKCTQTLDETSPWWAVDLLQQYEVAVVKITARSCCGHKPLQDLEVRVGDSVKYQLNRLCAWLPGVVEEGSTRELSCARPMLGRYVMVQMLGVSGSMSLCEVQVFSTQETSKQRCMGSNLPGALATFNRTCYQFQTEEKGTYATAKEKCAANKASLVQHIEPITQDFLSSELRRMESRLGTQLLWIGVEKEPAHISRTWRWADGSVIKKPLWARNQPNNYIGDQHCVMLDGSMQWLWNDVTCSLDSLHWICQYSSPSCGSPDKNENTTVVVTTSPDDEEVREVATYSCPEGHMVLGDKNRTCSSDGFWAGKAPTCKYVDCGAPGDVQNGNAVLLDARTTYSARVLFTCAENYTLDGQEDTIVCGEQGVWQPRAPNCLFSWCPALEAPRDGGLEVTGRRAGDTAIFHCNPGFTLIGAKTVSCQLGGAWSGEAPTCRFVDCGIPDDLEHGEMTLANGTTYLDSVADYECDADYWLDGPTQRTCLKDGRWTGDRPYCVLINCGEPEIPHGGYVTGYSFDVGAEVEYHCEAGHYSTGDTRRVCTRDATWSGEPPNCTFVDCGRVPPLVRGEVRYLQEGEATFLDSQIQHVCNTNFRLVGDEFRTCNKEGQWSGQVAKCEEIRCSNPEVPDLARISIARNDRRLSSVVRGKDDMMPDQTYKVGSTITYRCDKGYVVEGATMRTCLANGTWSAEAPGCKFVDCGLPESISPGVYRLPSNETSYGATVSYECDPNWKVEGKFRRFCQENGTWSGPVPKCIQIQCPELSSMAEQGSRGLRVEEGDRTVGSHATYSCDAGYELVGPTRRSCLQHGVWDTETPTCRAVVCEEPEQILNGRMIKLNDSTAFGSVVEYLCFPKYHLHGSFQRTCTQQGTWSHVPPTCSLDDTDGGILDDNTVDGTTNSARGAPGGHVDEGSNSGLIAGIVVSLVLVAAVALALAFFRTRQRKLAKTNGGSGGGGGGGGGGSRGKAGGGGGGMNGGGMRDVGVVSYAGLSDPTTGNNIYENIPDDLDPDPNYSELSSPPSDGSRSSGPTYTNGSMSERMSMGGYPPNQRPRLPPPPQPPVAPPPMAVTINGMAINGH
;
A
#
# COMPACT_ATOMS: atom_id res chain seq x y z
N MET A 1 -63.60 15.78 -31.15
CA MET A 1 -64.05 15.54 -32.54
C MET A 1 -62.83 15.59 -33.47
N ARG A 2 -62.87 14.96 -34.67
CA ARG A 2 -61.78 15.08 -35.66
C ARG A 2 -61.98 16.30 -36.56
N CYS A 3 -60.90 16.98 -36.91
CA CYS A 3 -60.75 17.67 -38.19
C CYS A 3 -59.25 17.76 -38.56
N GLY A 4 -58.96 17.97 -39.85
CA GLY A 4 -57.60 18.25 -40.35
C GLY A 4 -57.16 19.70 -40.06
N TRP A 5 -56.15 20.26 -40.72
CA TRP A 5 -55.77 20.07 -42.14
C TRP A 5 -54.24 20.11 -42.38
N LYS A 6 -53.81 19.68 -43.58
CA LYS A 6 -52.44 19.90 -44.08
C LYS A 6 -52.28 21.33 -44.64
N VAL A 7 -51.09 21.91 -44.49
CA VAL A 7 -50.51 22.87 -45.46
C VAL A 7 -49.08 22.44 -45.75
N SER A 8 -48.58 22.69 -46.97
CA SER A 8 -47.27 22.21 -47.44
C SER A 8 -46.18 23.28 -47.35
N LEU A 9 -44.92 22.83 -47.35
CA LEU A 9 -43.72 23.66 -47.38
C LEU A 9 -43.67 24.56 -48.63
N LYS A 10 -43.00 25.71 -48.48
CA LYS A 10 -42.34 26.43 -49.58
C LYS A 10 -40.93 26.83 -49.13
N ARG A 11 -40.00 26.97 -50.08
CA ARG A 11 -38.54 26.92 -49.84
C ARG A 11 -37.82 28.11 -50.49
N GLN A 12 -37.36 29.06 -49.68
CA GLN A 12 -36.39 30.13 -49.96
C GLN A 12 -35.81 30.60 -48.61
N ASP A 13 -34.58 31.10 -48.48
CA ASP A 13 -33.45 31.07 -49.43
C ASP A 13 -32.09 30.98 -48.70
N SER A 14 -31.07 30.46 -49.38
CA SER A 14 -29.80 30.08 -48.73
C SER A 14 -28.76 31.21 -48.74
N SER A 15 -28.79 32.13 -47.77
CA SER A 15 -27.77 33.21 -47.67
C SER A 15 -27.42 33.75 -46.27
N GLN A 16 -27.94 33.20 -45.15
CA GLN A 16 -27.58 33.67 -43.79
C GLN A 16 -26.81 32.66 -42.92
N LEU A 17 -26.63 31.41 -43.37
CA LEU A 17 -26.04 30.35 -42.53
C LEU A 17 -24.52 30.46 -42.28
N LEU A 18 -23.81 31.36 -42.97
CA LEU A 18 -22.34 31.43 -42.93
C LEU A 18 -21.77 32.43 -41.90
N LEU A 19 -22.60 33.30 -41.29
CA LEU A 19 -22.15 34.26 -40.27
C LEU A 19 -22.35 33.76 -38.83
N LEU A 20 -23.16 32.73 -38.62
CA LEU A 20 -23.47 32.15 -37.30
C LEU A 20 -22.44 31.12 -36.80
N LEU A 21 -21.43 30.79 -37.62
CA LEU A 21 -20.36 29.84 -37.28
C LEU A 21 -19.08 30.51 -36.72
N LEU A 22 -19.10 31.84 -36.49
CA LEU A 22 -17.95 32.61 -35.99
C LEU A 22 -18.21 33.29 -34.63
N LEU A 23 -19.30 32.92 -33.94
CA LEU A 23 -19.64 33.41 -32.59
C LEU A 23 -19.86 32.25 -31.59
N LEU A 24 -18.97 31.26 -31.64
CA LEU A 24 -18.78 30.27 -30.58
C LEU A 24 -17.37 30.34 -29.97
N PRO A 25 -17.03 31.41 -29.22
CA PRO A 25 -15.94 31.35 -28.27
C PRO A 25 -16.37 30.52 -27.05
N LEU A 26 -15.69 29.41 -26.82
CA LEU A 26 -15.43 28.85 -25.48
C LEU A 26 -16.64 28.78 -24.51
N ILE A 27 -17.62 27.92 -24.81
CA ILE A 27 -18.14 27.09 -23.72
C ILE A 27 -17.04 26.06 -23.42
N GLN A 28 -16.11 26.41 -22.52
CA GLN A 28 -15.32 25.38 -21.87
C GLN A 28 -16.29 24.50 -21.08
N VAL A 29 -16.39 23.24 -21.47
CA VAL A 29 -16.88 22.21 -20.56
C VAL A 29 -15.82 22.12 -19.46
N PHE A 30 -16.06 22.79 -18.33
CA PHE A 30 -15.36 22.55 -17.08
C PHE A 30 -15.75 21.15 -16.55
N GLY A 31 -15.32 20.11 -17.27
CA GLY A 31 -15.20 18.79 -16.68
C GLY A 31 -14.20 18.89 -15.55
N LEU A 32 -14.57 18.40 -14.36
CA LEU A 32 -13.74 18.56 -13.17
C LEU A 32 -12.36 17.95 -13.43
N GLU A 33 -11.31 18.66 -13.04
CA GLU A 33 -9.96 18.11 -13.06
C GLU A 33 -9.88 17.00 -12.01
N CYS A 34 -9.27 15.87 -12.38
CA CYS A 34 -9.06 14.77 -11.46
C CYS A 34 -8.09 15.15 -10.33
N PRO A 35 -8.25 14.58 -9.13
CA PRO A 35 -7.30 14.78 -8.04
C PRO A 35 -5.90 14.29 -8.43
N GLN A 36 -4.85 14.74 -7.73
CA GLN A 36 -3.52 14.12 -7.87
C GLN A 36 -3.64 12.61 -7.58
N PRO A 37 -3.25 11.70 -8.50
CA PRO A 37 -3.59 10.28 -8.39
C PRO A 37 -2.90 9.62 -7.20
N ALA A 38 -3.60 8.73 -6.51
CA ALA A 38 -3.01 7.87 -5.49
C ALA A 38 -1.93 6.93 -6.09
N ALA A 39 -1.01 6.47 -5.26
CA ALA A 39 -0.04 5.43 -5.61
C ALA A 39 0.09 4.40 -4.47
N PRO A 40 0.11 3.09 -4.79
CA PRO A 40 0.35 2.04 -3.80
C PRO A 40 1.83 2.02 -3.38
N VAL A 41 2.12 1.35 -2.26
CA VAL A 41 3.51 1.13 -1.80
C VAL A 41 4.34 0.37 -2.84
N ASN A 42 5.64 0.69 -2.93
CA ASN A 42 6.58 0.15 -3.91
C ASN A 42 6.25 0.50 -5.39
N ALA A 43 5.47 1.56 -5.63
CA ALA A 43 5.13 2.04 -6.97
C ALA A 43 5.36 3.55 -7.13
N ARG A 44 5.83 3.95 -8.32
CA ARG A 44 5.80 5.35 -8.76
C ARG A 44 4.68 5.57 -9.76
N VAL A 45 3.97 6.68 -9.63
CA VAL A 45 2.96 7.14 -10.61
C VAL A 45 3.54 8.30 -11.42
N SER A 46 3.25 8.34 -12.72
CA SER A 46 3.62 9.42 -13.64
C SER A 46 2.38 9.87 -14.38
N VAL A 47 2.11 11.18 -14.38
CA VAL A 47 0.89 11.77 -14.93
C VAL A 47 1.23 13.09 -15.63
N GLY A 48 0.69 13.31 -16.83
CA GLY A 48 1.02 14.47 -17.67
C GLY A 48 0.10 15.69 -17.49
N GLY A 49 -1.03 15.51 -16.81
CA GLY A 49 -2.07 16.52 -16.60
C GLY A 49 -3.24 15.94 -15.80
N LEU A 50 -4.16 16.80 -15.34
CA LEU A 50 -5.31 16.40 -14.52
C LEU A 50 -6.66 16.54 -15.24
N THR A 51 -6.67 17.01 -16.49
CA THR A 51 -7.92 17.17 -17.26
C THR A 51 -8.51 15.80 -17.68
N PRO A 52 -9.83 15.70 -17.89
CA PRO A 52 -10.48 14.50 -18.43
C PRO A 52 -9.79 13.95 -19.69
N GLY A 53 -9.58 12.64 -19.72
CA GLY A 53 -8.79 11.94 -20.74
C GLY A 53 -7.28 11.85 -20.44
N SER A 54 -6.78 12.52 -19.40
CA SER A 54 -5.38 12.35 -18.96
C SER A 54 -5.11 10.93 -18.46
N LEU A 55 -3.90 10.43 -18.74
CA LEU A 55 -3.43 9.11 -18.31
C LEU A 55 -2.45 9.24 -17.15
N ALA A 56 -2.69 8.50 -16.07
CA ALA A 56 -1.71 8.25 -15.02
C ALA A 56 -1.17 6.82 -15.18
N THR A 57 0.15 6.66 -15.29
CA THR A 57 0.83 5.38 -15.49
C THR A 57 1.63 5.00 -14.25
N TYR A 58 1.52 3.75 -13.83
CA TYR A 58 2.20 3.16 -12.69
C TYR A 58 3.35 2.28 -13.12
N VAL A 59 4.46 2.33 -12.38
CA VAL A 59 5.56 1.37 -12.52
C VAL A 59 6.10 1.00 -11.14
N CYS A 60 6.29 -0.29 -10.90
CA CYS A 60 6.83 -0.78 -9.64
C CYS A 60 8.33 -0.47 -9.48
N ASP A 61 8.78 -0.58 -8.23
CA ASP A 61 10.19 -0.62 -7.84
C ASP A 61 10.89 -1.92 -8.29
N PRO A 62 12.23 -1.95 -8.39
CA PRO A 62 12.98 -3.16 -8.78
C PRO A 62 12.65 -4.41 -7.96
N GLY A 63 12.27 -5.49 -8.64
CA GLY A 63 11.90 -6.78 -8.06
C GLY A 63 10.53 -6.83 -7.39
N TYR A 64 9.67 -5.86 -7.67
CA TYR A 64 8.22 -5.94 -7.45
C TYR A 64 7.52 -6.08 -8.80
N ASP A 65 6.63 -7.07 -8.92
CA ASP A 65 5.78 -7.29 -10.09
C ASP A 65 4.53 -6.39 -10.00
N LEU A 66 4.08 -5.87 -11.14
CA LEU A 66 2.85 -5.09 -11.25
C LEU A 66 1.65 -6.01 -11.49
N PHE A 67 0.60 -5.84 -10.70
CA PHE A 67 -0.66 -6.57 -10.80
C PHE A 67 -1.84 -5.62 -10.97
N GLY A 68 -2.78 -5.96 -11.86
CA GLY A 68 -3.89 -5.08 -12.23
C GLY A 68 -3.57 -4.21 -13.45
N SER A 69 -4.23 -3.06 -13.58
CA SER A 69 -4.00 -2.13 -14.70
C SER A 69 -2.73 -1.31 -14.45
N ASP A 70 -1.84 -1.24 -15.44
CA ASP A 70 -0.63 -0.40 -15.39
C ASP A 70 -0.92 1.10 -15.42
N SER A 71 -2.17 1.48 -15.69
CA SER A 71 -2.58 2.85 -15.89
C SER A 71 -4.06 3.07 -15.60
N VAL A 72 -4.42 4.31 -15.26
CA VAL A 72 -5.79 4.78 -15.03
C VAL A 72 -6.03 6.09 -15.79
N VAL A 73 -7.27 6.30 -16.25
CA VAL A 73 -7.67 7.46 -17.05
C VAL A 73 -8.51 8.40 -16.19
N CYS A 74 -8.35 9.71 -16.39
CA CYS A 74 -9.22 10.71 -15.77
C CYS A 74 -10.58 10.75 -16.48
N GLY A 75 -11.66 10.46 -15.75
CA GLY A 75 -13.04 10.48 -16.22
C GLY A 75 -13.59 11.90 -16.42
N GLY A 76 -14.69 12.01 -17.18
CA GLY A 76 -15.41 13.28 -17.38
C GLY A 76 -16.12 13.81 -16.14
N ASP A 77 -16.17 13.00 -15.08
CA ASP A 77 -16.69 13.29 -13.73
C ASP A 77 -15.61 13.76 -12.75
N GLY A 78 -14.35 13.89 -13.19
CA GLY A 78 -13.21 14.28 -12.34
C GLY A 78 -12.70 13.18 -11.42
N ARG A 79 -12.88 11.90 -11.80
CA ARG A 79 -12.41 10.74 -11.02
C ARG A 79 -11.53 9.82 -11.85
N TRP A 80 -10.56 9.17 -11.21
CA TRP A 80 -9.73 8.16 -11.87
C TRP A 80 -10.53 6.86 -12.09
N THR A 81 -10.42 6.29 -13.29
CA THR A 81 -11.14 5.07 -13.65
C THR A 81 -10.42 3.81 -13.17
N GLY A 82 -11.15 2.91 -12.50
CA GLY A 82 -10.66 1.58 -12.14
C GLY A 82 -10.14 1.48 -10.70
N ALA A 83 -9.34 0.46 -10.43
CA ALA A 83 -8.68 0.25 -9.14
C ALA A 83 -7.16 0.42 -9.31
N LEU A 84 -6.49 0.86 -8.25
CA LEU A 84 -5.03 0.96 -8.22
C LEU A 84 -4.38 -0.42 -8.44
N PRO A 85 -3.24 -0.50 -9.16
CA PRO A 85 -2.47 -1.72 -9.23
C PRO A 85 -1.86 -2.09 -7.86
N VAL A 86 -1.28 -3.29 -7.79
CA VAL A 86 -0.51 -3.76 -6.64
C VAL A 86 0.92 -4.05 -7.09
N CYS A 87 1.92 -3.50 -6.38
CA CYS A 87 3.34 -3.80 -6.59
C CYS A 87 3.85 -4.73 -5.48
N ALA A 88 4.01 -6.01 -5.81
CA ALA A 88 4.26 -7.08 -4.85
C ALA A 88 5.43 -7.99 -5.27
N THR A 89 6.11 -8.63 -4.30
CA THR A 89 7.29 -9.49 -4.56
C THR A 89 7.03 -10.95 -4.15
N ASN A 90 7.79 -11.89 -4.71
CA ASN A 90 7.57 -13.33 -4.53
C ASN A 90 8.06 -13.82 -3.15
N VAL A 91 7.16 -13.91 -2.18
CA VAL A 91 7.46 -14.38 -0.81
C VAL A 91 7.68 -15.89 -0.71
N ALA A 92 7.15 -16.68 -1.64
CA ALA A 92 7.34 -18.14 -1.69
C ALA A 92 8.74 -18.56 -2.14
N TYR A 93 9.52 -17.67 -2.79
CA TYR A 93 10.87 -17.97 -3.25
C TYR A 93 11.71 -18.63 -2.16
N ARG A 94 12.12 -19.88 -2.45
CA ARG A 94 12.92 -20.81 -1.64
C ARG A 94 12.45 -21.13 -0.21
N LYS A 95 11.23 -20.76 0.15
CA LYS A 95 10.62 -21.17 1.43
C LYS A 95 10.39 -22.69 1.47
N PRO A 96 10.25 -23.32 2.65
CA PRO A 96 9.99 -24.76 2.76
C PRO A 96 8.71 -25.17 2.01
N VAL A 97 8.74 -26.37 1.41
CA VAL A 97 7.64 -26.90 0.59
C VAL A 97 7.39 -28.37 0.89
N ASN A 98 6.23 -28.86 0.49
CA ASN A 98 5.84 -30.26 0.56
C ASN A 98 4.88 -30.59 -0.60
N GLN A 99 4.78 -31.86 -0.99
CA GLN A 99 3.88 -32.32 -2.05
C GLN A 99 3.34 -33.72 -1.74
N SER A 100 2.23 -34.10 -2.40
CA SER A 100 1.52 -35.36 -2.15
C SER A 100 2.40 -36.60 -2.31
N SER A 101 3.27 -36.60 -3.32
CA SER A 101 4.30 -37.61 -3.55
C SER A 101 5.39 -37.07 -4.46
N THR A 102 6.52 -37.77 -4.59
CA THR A 102 7.68 -37.36 -5.42
C THR A 102 8.08 -38.49 -6.37
N ALA A 103 8.30 -38.16 -7.64
CA ALA A 103 8.68 -39.09 -8.70
C ALA A 103 9.71 -38.47 -9.67
N ARG A 104 10.50 -39.30 -10.34
CA ARG A 104 11.46 -38.90 -11.42
C ARG A 104 12.31 -37.67 -11.08
N GLY A 105 12.83 -37.60 -9.86
CA GLY A 105 13.66 -36.49 -9.38
C GLY A 105 12.96 -35.14 -9.21
N GLY A 106 11.66 -35.04 -9.50
CA GLY A 106 10.88 -33.81 -9.40
C GLY A 106 10.47 -33.48 -7.97
N ALA A 107 11.45 -33.12 -7.14
CA ALA A 107 11.27 -32.69 -5.76
C ALA A 107 10.41 -31.41 -5.67
N GLY A 108 9.79 -31.15 -4.51
CA GLY A 108 8.83 -30.06 -4.36
C GLY A 108 9.47 -28.68 -4.46
N GLU A 109 10.74 -28.59 -4.06
CA GLU A 109 11.60 -27.40 -4.04
C GLU A 109 11.81 -26.79 -5.42
N ASN A 110 11.60 -27.58 -6.47
CA ASN A 110 11.74 -27.16 -7.86
C ASN A 110 10.72 -26.07 -8.21
N ALA A 111 9.48 -26.14 -7.70
CA ALA A 111 8.46 -25.13 -7.98
C ALA A 111 8.54 -23.87 -7.10
N ASN A 112 9.67 -23.60 -6.45
CA ASN A 112 9.95 -22.28 -5.87
C ASN A 112 11.45 -21.92 -5.88
N ASP A 113 12.22 -22.46 -6.83
CA ASP A 113 13.67 -22.25 -6.90
C ASP A 113 14.07 -20.95 -7.62
N GLY A 114 13.17 -20.41 -8.45
CA GLY A 114 13.32 -19.22 -9.29
C GLY A 114 13.69 -19.50 -10.76
N ASP A 115 13.80 -20.76 -11.19
CA ASP A 115 14.01 -21.13 -12.60
C ASP A 115 12.69 -21.25 -13.34
N LEU A 116 12.41 -20.28 -14.22
CA LEU A 116 11.19 -20.26 -15.03
C LEU A 116 11.19 -21.27 -16.20
N ASN A 117 12.19 -22.16 -16.27
CA ASN A 117 12.31 -23.16 -17.33
C ASN A 117 11.21 -24.23 -17.23
N THR A 118 10.41 -24.34 -18.29
CA THR A 118 9.27 -25.26 -18.38
C THR A 118 9.65 -26.70 -18.79
N VAL A 119 10.92 -26.95 -19.10
CA VAL A 119 11.45 -28.25 -19.51
C VAL A 119 12.04 -28.96 -18.29
N HIS A 120 11.49 -30.13 -17.93
CA HIS A 120 11.88 -30.89 -16.74
C HIS A 120 13.29 -31.49 -16.80
N ASP A 121 13.89 -31.62 -17.98
CA ASP A 121 15.16 -32.31 -18.17
C ASP A 121 16.27 -31.68 -17.30
N GLY A 122 16.99 -32.52 -16.56
CA GLY A 122 17.83 -32.08 -15.44
C GLY A 122 17.10 -31.95 -14.08
N ASN A 123 15.88 -32.49 -13.97
CA ASN A 123 15.00 -32.44 -12.80
C ASN A 123 14.59 -31.01 -12.38
N LYS A 124 14.19 -30.19 -13.37
CA LYS A 124 13.88 -28.76 -13.17
C LYS A 124 12.46 -28.45 -12.68
N CYS A 125 11.51 -29.35 -12.88
CA CYS A 125 10.12 -29.16 -12.42
C CYS A 125 9.80 -30.18 -11.32
N THR A 126 8.75 -29.95 -10.54
CA THR A 126 8.19 -30.97 -9.65
C THR A 126 7.57 -32.10 -10.47
N GLN A 127 7.48 -33.30 -9.92
CA GLN A 127 6.64 -34.36 -10.48
C GLN A 127 6.17 -35.30 -9.37
N THR A 128 4.85 -35.44 -9.24
CA THR A 128 4.23 -36.44 -8.33
C THR A 128 4.16 -37.83 -8.99
N LEU A 129 3.81 -38.85 -8.21
CA LEU A 129 3.28 -40.11 -8.75
C LEU A 129 1.94 -39.88 -9.46
N ASP A 130 1.47 -40.88 -10.19
CA ASP A 130 0.09 -40.91 -10.70
C ASP A 130 -0.85 -41.25 -9.53
N GLU A 131 -1.58 -40.24 -9.05
CA GLU A 131 -2.43 -40.34 -7.86
C GLU A 131 -3.71 -39.50 -8.03
N THR A 132 -4.66 -39.61 -7.09
CA THR A 132 -5.93 -38.89 -7.18
C THR A 132 -5.94 -37.60 -6.37
N SER A 133 -6.14 -36.49 -7.06
CA SER A 133 -6.02 -35.12 -6.55
C SER A 133 -4.64 -34.79 -5.94
N PRO A 134 -3.54 -34.93 -6.72
CA PRO A 134 -2.20 -34.53 -6.29
C PRO A 134 -2.15 -33.04 -5.90
N TRP A 135 -1.27 -32.72 -4.95
CA TRP A 135 -1.14 -31.37 -4.39
C TRP A 135 0.32 -30.99 -4.11
N TRP A 136 0.56 -29.68 -4.08
CA TRP A 136 1.81 -29.05 -3.69
C TRP A 136 1.51 -27.90 -2.72
N ALA A 137 2.40 -27.65 -1.76
CA ALA A 137 2.23 -26.64 -0.73
C ALA A 137 3.55 -25.95 -0.38
N VAL A 138 3.51 -24.64 -0.16
CA VAL A 138 4.59 -23.84 0.42
C VAL A 138 4.21 -23.38 1.82
N ASP A 139 5.16 -23.45 2.74
CA ASP A 139 5.12 -22.84 4.06
C ASP A 139 5.93 -21.53 4.02
N LEU A 140 5.25 -20.39 4.04
CA LEU A 140 5.87 -19.06 4.01
C LEU A 140 6.57 -18.70 5.34
N LEU A 141 6.56 -19.59 6.34
CA LEU A 141 7.11 -19.48 7.70
C LEU A 141 6.42 -18.45 8.61
N GLN A 142 5.99 -17.32 8.07
CA GLN A 142 5.13 -16.33 8.72
C GLN A 142 3.85 -16.11 7.90
N GLN A 143 2.89 -15.38 8.48
CA GLN A 143 1.69 -14.96 7.75
C GLN A 143 2.03 -13.80 6.81
N TYR A 144 1.55 -13.86 5.58
CA TYR A 144 1.56 -12.73 4.63
C TYR A 144 0.15 -12.51 4.07
N GLU A 145 -0.16 -11.26 3.72
CA GLU A 145 -1.28 -10.95 2.84
C GLU A 145 -0.93 -11.35 1.40
N VAL A 146 -1.39 -12.53 0.99
CA VAL A 146 -1.25 -13.04 -0.37
C VAL A 146 -2.29 -12.38 -1.26
N ALA A 147 -1.86 -11.64 -2.28
CA ALA A 147 -2.75 -10.99 -3.23
C ALA A 147 -2.89 -11.78 -4.55
N VAL A 148 -1.79 -12.34 -5.05
CA VAL A 148 -1.72 -13.03 -6.35
C VAL A 148 -0.81 -14.24 -6.25
N VAL A 149 -1.13 -15.30 -7.01
CA VAL A 149 -0.26 -16.47 -7.20
C VAL A 149 -0.05 -16.69 -8.71
N LYS A 150 1.20 -16.85 -9.16
CA LYS A 150 1.51 -17.30 -10.53
C LYS A 150 1.89 -18.77 -10.51
N ILE A 151 1.40 -19.54 -11.48
CA ILE A 151 1.67 -20.97 -11.65
C ILE A 151 2.21 -21.22 -13.05
N THR A 152 3.42 -21.77 -13.16
CA THR A 152 4.07 -22.13 -14.43
C THR A 152 3.97 -23.63 -14.69
N ALA A 153 3.29 -23.99 -15.79
CA ALA A 153 3.13 -25.38 -16.22
C ALA A 153 4.34 -25.89 -17.02
N ARG A 154 4.62 -27.19 -16.88
CA ARG A 154 5.61 -27.91 -17.70
C ARG A 154 5.19 -27.93 -19.19
N SER A 155 6.15 -27.81 -20.10
CA SER A 155 5.89 -27.72 -21.56
C SER A 155 5.83 -29.06 -22.29
N CYS A 156 6.53 -30.07 -21.79
CA CYS A 156 6.59 -31.44 -22.34
C CYS A 156 7.30 -32.35 -21.32
N CYS A 157 7.12 -33.66 -21.27
CA CYS A 157 6.05 -34.54 -21.76
C CYS A 157 5.81 -35.58 -20.64
N GLY A 158 5.09 -36.69 -20.88
CA GLY A 158 5.13 -37.85 -19.96
C GLY A 158 4.59 -37.61 -18.54
N HIS A 159 3.72 -36.60 -18.39
CA HIS A 159 2.93 -36.24 -17.22
C HIS A 159 1.52 -35.87 -17.71
N LYS A 160 0.52 -35.77 -16.82
CA LYS A 160 -0.82 -35.27 -17.18
C LYS A 160 -0.81 -33.73 -17.18
N PRO A 161 -1.41 -33.05 -18.17
CA PRO A 161 -1.56 -31.59 -18.12
C PRO A 161 -2.20 -31.14 -16.81
N LEU A 162 -1.73 -30.02 -16.26
CA LEU A 162 -2.36 -29.41 -15.08
C LEU A 162 -3.78 -29.02 -15.44
N GLN A 163 -4.75 -29.37 -14.61
CA GLN A 163 -6.16 -29.07 -14.85
C GLN A 163 -6.95 -28.97 -13.55
N ASP A 164 -8.03 -28.20 -13.56
CA ASP A 164 -8.96 -28.04 -12.43
C ASP A 164 -8.22 -27.68 -11.12
N LEU A 165 -7.39 -26.63 -11.20
CA LEU A 165 -6.50 -26.20 -10.12
C LEU A 165 -7.23 -25.32 -9.10
N GLU A 166 -7.08 -25.66 -7.82
CA GLU A 166 -7.54 -24.83 -6.72
C GLU A 166 -6.35 -24.31 -5.89
N VAL A 167 -6.32 -23.01 -5.65
CA VAL A 167 -5.33 -22.32 -4.81
C VAL A 167 -5.96 -21.93 -3.47
N ARG A 168 -5.45 -22.49 -2.38
CA ARG A 168 -5.87 -22.17 -1.00
C ARG A 168 -4.79 -21.44 -0.21
N VAL A 169 -5.21 -20.50 0.64
CA VAL A 169 -4.36 -19.70 1.53
C VAL A 169 -4.90 -19.78 2.96
N GLY A 170 -4.02 -19.97 3.95
CA GLY A 170 -4.41 -20.00 5.37
C GLY A 170 -3.30 -20.48 6.30
N ASP A 171 -3.65 -20.80 7.55
CA ASP A 171 -2.66 -21.07 8.61
C ASP A 171 -2.49 -22.57 8.92
N SER A 172 -3.03 -23.46 8.08
CA SER A 172 -2.99 -24.90 8.33
C SER A 172 -2.17 -25.68 7.32
N VAL A 173 -1.41 -26.65 7.82
CA VAL A 173 -0.85 -27.76 7.03
C VAL A 173 -1.92 -28.68 6.43
N LYS A 174 -3.21 -28.51 6.79
CA LYS A 174 -4.33 -29.27 6.22
C LYS A 174 -5.09 -28.42 5.20
N TYR A 175 -4.88 -28.71 3.93
CA TYR A 175 -5.52 -28.08 2.77
C TYR A 175 -6.98 -27.63 2.96
N GLN A 176 -7.86 -28.55 3.40
CA GLN A 176 -9.30 -28.27 3.56
C GLN A 176 -9.62 -27.21 4.64
N LEU A 177 -8.70 -26.96 5.58
CA LEU A 177 -8.86 -25.94 6.63
C LEU A 177 -8.44 -24.54 6.18
N ASN A 178 -7.75 -24.43 5.05
CA ASN A 178 -7.36 -23.15 4.42
C ASN A 178 -8.48 -22.64 3.52
N ARG A 179 -8.55 -21.32 3.32
CA ARG A 179 -9.59 -20.67 2.52
C ARG A 179 -9.23 -20.70 1.04
N LEU A 180 -10.23 -20.80 0.18
CA LEU A 180 -10.07 -20.60 -1.27
C LEU A 180 -9.61 -19.17 -1.58
N CYS A 181 -8.52 -19.03 -2.32
CA CYS A 181 -8.04 -17.77 -2.90
C CYS A 181 -8.51 -17.62 -4.35
N ALA A 182 -8.17 -18.61 -5.18
CA ALA A 182 -8.43 -18.61 -6.61
C ALA A 182 -8.64 -20.04 -7.13
N TRP A 183 -9.28 -20.15 -8.28
CA TRP A 183 -9.64 -21.41 -8.93
C TRP A 183 -9.48 -21.25 -10.46
N LEU A 184 -8.91 -22.26 -11.12
CA LEU A 184 -8.70 -22.29 -12.56
C LEU A 184 -9.32 -23.58 -13.15
N PRO A 185 -10.53 -23.49 -13.74
CA PRO A 185 -11.22 -24.64 -14.33
C PRO A 185 -10.57 -25.06 -15.65
N GLY A 186 -10.76 -26.33 -16.02
CA GLY A 186 -10.27 -26.84 -17.32
C GLY A 186 -8.76 -27.05 -17.35
N VAL A 187 -8.17 -27.07 -18.54
CA VAL A 187 -6.77 -27.46 -18.76
C VAL A 187 -5.86 -26.22 -18.88
N VAL A 188 -4.76 -26.22 -18.10
CA VAL A 188 -3.67 -25.27 -18.26
C VAL A 188 -2.81 -25.70 -19.45
N GLU A 189 -2.57 -24.77 -20.37
CA GLU A 189 -1.74 -25.02 -21.53
C GLU A 189 -0.28 -25.31 -21.13
N GLU A 190 0.27 -26.39 -21.70
CA GLU A 190 1.64 -26.85 -21.45
C GLU A 190 2.65 -25.75 -21.77
N GLY A 191 3.51 -25.41 -20.80
CA GLY A 191 4.51 -24.35 -20.91
C GLY A 191 4.00 -22.94 -20.66
N SER A 192 2.72 -22.76 -20.33
CA SER A 192 2.17 -21.44 -19.97
C SER A 192 2.28 -21.13 -18.47
N THR A 193 2.52 -19.86 -18.15
CA THR A 193 2.31 -19.32 -16.81
C THR A 193 0.90 -18.74 -16.71
N ARG A 194 0.20 -19.00 -15.60
CA ARG A 194 -1.13 -18.47 -15.30
C ARG A 194 -1.09 -17.67 -14.02
N GLU A 195 -1.59 -16.44 -14.10
CA GLU A 195 -1.74 -15.55 -12.96
C GLU A 195 -3.13 -15.70 -12.34
N LEU A 196 -3.18 -15.80 -11.01
CA LEU A 196 -4.38 -16.07 -10.23
C LEU A 196 -4.46 -15.08 -9.07
N SER A 197 -5.19 -13.99 -9.26
CA SER A 197 -5.50 -13.02 -8.20
C SER A 197 -6.49 -13.64 -7.21
N CYS A 198 -6.21 -13.52 -5.91
CA CYS A 198 -7.23 -13.81 -4.90
C CYS A 198 -8.35 -12.75 -4.97
N ALA A 199 -9.59 -13.12 -4.65
CA ALA A 199 -10.74 -12.18 -4.68
C ALA A 199 -10.60 -10.94 -3.76
N ARG A 200 -9.61 -10.96 -2.86
CA ARG A 200 -9.05 -9.88 -2.04
C ARG A 200 -7.72 -10.39 -1.44
N PRO A 201 -6.82 -9.54 -0.92
CA PRO A 201 -5.65 -10.02 -0.18
C PRO A 201 -6.04 -10.95 0.98
N MET A 202 -5.31 -12.06 1.13
CA MET A 202 -5.61 -13.12 2.09
C MET A 202 -4.43 -13.38 3.01
N LEU A 203 -4.61 -13.10 4.31
CA LEU A 203 -3.64 -13.45 5.33
C LEU A 203 -3.54 -14.97 5.48
N GLY A 204 -2.33 -15.51 5.38
CA GLY A 204 -2.04 -16.92 5.68
C GLY A 204 -0.54 -17.24 5.65
N ARG A 205 -0.15 -18.31 6.35
CA ARG A 205 1.23 -18.87 6.34
C ARG A 205 1.45 -19.91 5.24
N TYR A 206 0.42 -20.66 4.85
CA TYR A 206 0.50 -21.71 3.83
C TYR A 206 -0.24 -21.32 2.57
N VAL A 207 0.37 -21.58 1.42
CA VAL A 207 -0.28 -21.54 0.10
C VAL A 207 -0.22 -22.92 -0.52
N MET A 208 -1.35 -23.41 -1.01
CA MET A 208 -1.49 -24.79 -1.50
C MET A 208 -2.20 -24.84 -2.84
N VAL A 209 -1.67 -25.63 -3.76
CA VAL A 209 -2.21 -25.86 -5.11
C VAL A 209 -2.61 -27.34 -5.22
N GLN A 210 -3.85 -27.64 -5.63
CA GLN A 210 -4.32 -29.02 -5.82
C GLN A 210 -5.14 -29.15 -7.11
N MET A 211 -4.96 -30.25 -7.85
CA MET A 211 -5.84 -30.63 -8.96
C MET A 211 -7.10 -31.32 -8.40
N LEU A 212 -8.28 -30.70 -8.40
CA LEU A 212 -9.44 -31.26 -7.69
C LEU A 212 -10.25 -32.28 -8.50
N GLY A 213 -10.29 -33.53 -8.01
CA GLY A 213 -11.10 -34.61 -8.58
C GLY A 213 -10.47 -35.28 -9.80
N VAL A 214 -9.17 -35.08 -10.01
CA VAL A 214 -8.44 -35.54 -11.19
C VAL A 214 -7.39 -36.57 -10.76
N SER A 215 -7.38 -37.74 -11.40
CA SER A 215 -6.28 -38.71 -11.27
C SER A 215 -5.20 -38.45 -12.32
N GLY A 216 -3.93 -38.42 -11.91
CA GLY A 216 -2.77 -38.13 -12.75
C GLY A 216 -1.55 -37.69 -11.94
N SER A 217 -0.40 -37.51 -12.59
CA SER A 217 0.76 -36.85 -11.99
C SER A 217 0.72 -35.33 -12.17
N MET A 218 0.83 -34.56 -11.10
CA MET A 218 1.04 -33.11 -11.13
C MET A 218 2.50 -32.80 -11.48
N SER A 219 2.74 -31.73 -12.23
CA SER A 219 4.10 -31.24 -12.55
C SER A 219 4.09 -29.72 -12.69
N LEU A 220 4.69 -29.03 -11.73
CA LEU A 220 4.79 -27.56 -11.63
C LEU A 220 6.25 -27.18 -11.86
N CYS A 221 6.54 -26.14 -12.64
CA CYS A 221 7.93 -25.68 -12.81
C CYS A 221 8.26 -24.46 -11.94
N GLU A 222 7.29 -23.59 -11.66
CA GLU A 222 7.43 -22.51 -10.66
C GLU A 222 6.03 -22.17 -10.11
N VAL A 223 5.95 -21.86 -8.81
CA VAL A 223 4.77 -21.30 -8.14
C VAL A 223 5.21 -20.08 -7.31
N GLN A 224 4.80 -18.90 -7.77
CA GLN A 224 5.18 -17.62 -7.18
C GLN A 224 4.01 -17.07 -6.37
N VAL A 225 4.27 -16.60 -5.15
CA VAL A 225 3.25 -16.08 -4.23
C VAL A 225 3.59 -14.64 -3.92
N PHE A 226 2.70 -13.71 -4.24
CA PHE A 226 3.00 -12.28 -4.19
C PHE A 226 2.35 -11.58 -3.00
N SER A 227 3.17 -10.81 -2.26
CA SER A 227 2.74 -9.93 -1.18
C SER A 227 3.48 -8.59 -1.23
N THR A 228 2.86 -7.55 -0.65
CA THR A 228 3.43 -6.21 -0.46
C THR A 228 4.24 -6.07 0.83
N GLN A 229 4.19 -7.08 1.72
CA GLN A 229 4.66 -6.99 3.11
C GLN A 229 6.12 -7.44 3.33
N GLU A 230 6.86 -7.75 2.26
CA GLU A 230 8.23 -8.28 2.28
C GLU A 230 9.17 -7.48 1.36
N THR A 231 10.46 -7.49 1.70
CA THR A 231 11.52 -6.80 0.95
C THR A 231 11.88 -7.59 -0.31
N SER A 232 11.82 -6.92 -1.46
CA SER A 232 12.34 -7.42 -2.75
C SER A 232 13.82 -7.79 -2.65
N LYS A 233 14.18 -8.98 -3.14
CA LYS A 233 15.58 -9.42 -3.27
C LYS A 233 16.45 -8.43 -4.06
N GLN A 234 15.87 -7.68 -5.01
CA GLN A 234 16.62 -6.66 -5.75
C GLN A 234 16.87 -5.40 -4.92
N ARG A 235 15.98 -5.04 -3.99
CA ARG A 235 16.16 -3.88 -3.10
C ARG A 235 17.32 -4.09 -2.12
N CYS A 236 17.62 -5.34 -1.75
CA CYS A 236 18.80 -5.70 -0.97
C CYS A 236 20.15 -5.57 -1.72
N MET A 237 20.18 -5.38 -3.05
CA MET A 237 21.42 -5.38 -3.86
C MET A 237 22.32 -4.12 -3.67
N GLY A 238 22.13 -3.34 -2.61
CA GLY A 238 22.97 -2.18 -2.28
C GLY A 238 24.33 -2.51 -1.66
N SER A 239 24.68 -3.78 -1.48
CA SER A 239 26.01 -4.22 -1.02
C SER A 239 26.77 -4.94 -2.14
N ASN A 240 28.06 -4.61 -2.32
CA ASN A 240 28.93 -5.22 -3.34
C ASN A 240 29.47 -6.61 -2.92
N LEU A 241 28.66 -7.39 -2.20
CA LEU A 241 29.05 -8.68 -1.64
C LEU A 241 28.82 -9.82 -2.65
N PRO A 242 29.82 -10.69 -2.92
CA PRO A 242 29.61 -11.93 -3.68
C PRO A 242 28.75 -12.93 -2.90
N GLY A 243 28.37 -14.06 -3.51
CA GLY A 243 27.53 -15.09 -2.89
C GLY A 243 26.03 -14.94 -3.15
N ALA A 244 25.20 -15.70 -2.43
CA ALA A 244 23.77 -15.82 -2.68
C ALA A 244 22.91 -14.96 -1.74
N LEU A 245 21.99 -14.19 -2.34
CA LEU A 245 21.09 -13.27 -1.64
C LEU A 245 19.67 -13.84 -1.51
N ALA A 246 19.07 -13.73 -0.32
CA ALA A 246 17.68 -14.07 -0.03
C ALA A 246 17.06 -13.08 0.99
N THR A 247 15.72 -13.02 1.05
CA THR A 247 14.98 -12.18 2.00
C THR A 247 13.97 -12.98 2.81
N PHE A 248 13.87 -12.64 4.10
CA PHE A 248 12.88 -13.16 5.02
C PHE A 248 12.68 -12.19 6.19
N ASN A 249 11.44 -11.95 6.58
CA ASN A 249 11.06 -11.06 7.68
C ASN A 249 11.76 -9.70 7.57
N ARG A 250 11.67 -9.09 6.38
CA ARG A 250 12.23 -7.78 6.01
C ARG A 250 13.76 -7.67 6.01
N THR A 251 14.46 -8.72 6.44
CA THR A 251 15.91 -8.78 6.57
C THR A 251 16.56 -9.35 5.29
N CYS A 252 17.65 -8.71 4.84
CA CYS A 252 18.49 -9.18 3.75
C CYS A 252 19.53 -10.18 4.29
N TYR A 253 19.58 -11.39 3.73
CA TYR A 253 20.54 -12.44 4.12
C TYR A 253 21.47 -12.77 2.96
N GLN A 254 22.78 -12.59 3.17
CA GLN A 254 23.83 -12.88 2.19
C GLN A 254 24.67 -14.08 2.62
N PHE A 255 24.54 -15.18 1.88
CA PHE A 255 25.23 -16.44 2.11
C PHE A 255 26.57 -16.46 1.36
N GLN A 256 27.68 -16.35 2.08
CA GLN A 256 29.03 -16.34 1.51
C GLN A 256 29.51 -17.76 1.22
N THR A 257 29.17 -18.29 0.04
CA THR A 257 29.56 -19.65 -0.38
C THR A 257 30.87 -19.72 -1.17
N GLU A 258 31.58 -18.60 -1.32
CA GLU A 258 32.77 -18.48 -2.17
C GLU A 258 34.04 -18.22 -1.35
N GLU A 259 33.97 -17.32 -0.37
CA GLU A 259 35.03 -17.11 0.62
C GLU A 259 34.90 -18.05 1.83
N LYS A 260 36.03 -18.29 2.52
CA LYS A 260 36.13 -19.01 3.80
C LYS A 260 37.07 -18.26 4.73
N GLY A 261 36.84 -18.32 6.05
CA GLY A 261 37.70 -17.63 7.01
C GLY A 261 37.33 -17.87 8.47
N THR A 262 38.10 -17.24 9.36
CA THR A 262 37.88 -17.28 10.82
C THR A 262 36.64 -16.50 11.22
N TYR A 263 36.12 -16.73 12.44
CA TYR A 263 34.99 -15.94 12.97
C TYR A 263 35.28 -14.44 12.96
N ALA A 264 36.52 -14.03 13.29
CA ALA A 264 36.96 -12.63 13.24
C ALA A 264 36.92 -12.07 11.81
N THR A 265 37.45 -12.82 10.83
CA THR A 265 37.41 -12.46 9.40
C THR A 265 35.99 -12.30 8.90
N ALA A 266 35.09 -13.21 9.29
CA ALA A 266 33.68 -13.18 8.91
C ALA A 266 32.95 -11.97 9.53
N LYS A 267 33.21 -11.67 10.81
CA LYS A 267 32.66 -10.51 11.54
C LYS A 267 33.12 -9.19 10.90
N GLU A 268 34.39 -9.09 10.54
CA GLU A 268 34.98 -7.94 9.83
C GLU A 268 34.38 -7.75 8.42
N LYS A 269 34.30 -8.83 7.61
CA LYS A 269 33.77 -8.80 6.24
C LYS A 269 32.32 -8.34 6.16
N CYS A 270 31.47 -8.75 7.11
CA CYS A 270 30.10 -8.22 7.21
C CYS A 270 30.11 -6.74 7.63
N ALA A 271 30.86 -6.40 8.70
CA ALA A 271 30.89 -5.03 9.25
C ALA A 271 31.36 -3.98 8.22
N ALA A 272 32.31 -4.33 7.36
CA ALA A 272 32.80 -3.49 6.26
C ALA A 272 31.70 -3.05 5.27
N ASN A 273 30.54 -3.73 5.25
CA ASN A 273 29.40 -3.45 4.37
C ASN A 273 28.15 -2.98 5.15
N LYS A 274 28.32 -2.47 6.37
CA LYS A 274 27.23 -2.15 7.33
C LYS A 274 26.32 -3.34 7.66
N ALA A 275 26.82 -4.56 7.53
CA ALA A 275 26.12 -5.79 7.89
C ALA A 275 26.68 -6.41 9.18
N SER A 276 25.90 -7.21 9.88
CA SER A 276 26.39 -8.08 10.97
C SER A 276 26.48 -9.53 10.50
N LEU A 277 27.20 -10.38 11.24
CA LEU A 277 26.96 -11.83 11.14
C LEU A 277 25.54 -12.14 11.63
N VAL A 278 24.91 -13.16 11.05
CA VAL A 278 23.52 -13.52 11.38
C VAL A 278 23.29 -13.65 12.88
N GLN A 279 22.31 -12.91 13.40
CA GLN A 279 22.02 -12.75 14.81
C GLN A 279 20.50 -12.55 15.05
N HIS A 280 20.06 -12.71 16.31
CA HIS A 280 18.63 -12.74 16.68
C HIS A 280 17.84 -13.84 15.96
N ILE A 281 18.45 -15.02 15.79
CA ILE A 281 17.82 -16.17 15.14
C ILE A 281 16.68 -16.73 16.02
N GLU A 282 15.46 -16.31 15.72
CA GLU A 282 14.24 -16.95 16.24
C GLU A 282 13.99 -18.31 15.56
N PRO A 283 13.13 -19.20 16.10
CA PRO A 283 12.84 -20.50 15.49
C PRO A 283 12.38 -20.43 14.02
N ILE A 284 11.57 -19.43 13.64
CA ILE A 284 11.15 -19.25 12.23
C ILE A 284 12.31 -18.81 11.33
N THR A 285 13.26 -18.04 11.87
CA THR A 285 14.50 -17.65 11.18
C THR A 285 15.43 -18.85 11.05
N GLN A 286 15.50 -19.72 12.05
CA GLN A 286 16.23 -20.98 11.96
C GLN A 286 15.62 -21.91 10.91
N ASP A 287 14.29 -22.06 10.86
CA ASP A 287 13.61 -22.85 9.83
C ASP A 287 13.92 -22.31 8.41
N PHE A 288 13.94 -20.98 8.24
CA PHE A 288 14.35 -20.32 7.00
C PHE A 288 15.81 -20.62 6.63
N LEU A 289 16.76 -20.38 7.54
CA LEU A 289 18.18 -20.61 7.30
C LEU A 289 18.47 -22.09 7.03
N SER A 290 17.95 -23.00 7.85
CA SER A 290 18.07 -24.45 7.65
C SER A 290 17.40 -24.91 6.35
N SER A 291 16.39 -24.21 5.82
CA SER A 291 15.81 -24.46 4.49
C SER A 291 16.78 -24.06 3.38
N GLU A 292 17.24 -22.81 3.36
CA GLU A 292 18.13 -22.31 2.30
C GLU A 292 19.48 -23.07 2.29
N LEU A 293 20.03 -23.39 3.46
CA LEU A 293 21.28 -24.14 3.56
C LEU A 293 21.19 -25.57 3.02
N ARG A 294 20.06 -26.28 3.21
CA ARG A 294 19.80 -27.57 2.54
C ARG A 294 19.79 -27.43 1.01
N ARG A 295 19.25 -26.33 0.48
CA ARG A 295 19.26 -26.06 -0.98
C ARG A 295 20.66 -25.71 -1.51
N MET A 296 21.54 -25.19 -0.65
CA MET A 296 22.92 -24.82 -0.99
C MET A 296 23.97 -25.88 -0.62
N GLU A 297 23.56 -26.99 0.01
CA GLU A 297 24.44 -28.01 0.59
C GLU A 297 25.49 -28.54 -0.40
N SER A 298 25.09 -28.78 -1.66
CA SER A 298 25.98 -29.26 -2.74
C SER A 298 27.01 -28.24 -3.22
N ARG A 299 26.85 -26.95 -2.87
CA ARG A 299 27.83 -25.87 -3.10
C ARG A 299 28.73 -25.63 -1.87
N LEU A 300 28.23 -25.95 -0.68
CA LEU A 300 28.89 -25.69 0.59
C LEU A 300 29.87 -26.83 0.92
N GLY A 301 31.05 -26.81 0.30
CA GLY A 301 32.01 -27.93 0.36
C GLY A 301 32.56 -28.32 1.74
N THR A 302 32.23 -27.58 2.81
CA THR A 302 32.43 -28.00 4.22
C THR A 302 31.14 -28.23 5.00
N GLN A 303 29.99 -27.75 4.52
CA GLN A 303 28.69 -27.75 5.22
C GLN A 303 28.68 -27.05 6.60
N LEU A 304 29.63 -26.15 6.87
CA LEU A 304 29.75 -25.39 8.12
C LEU A 304 29.70 -23.87 7.85
N LEU A 305 28.86 -23.14 8.58
CA LEU A 305 28.75 -21.68 8.47
C LEU A 305 28.78 -20.96 9.83
N TRP A 306 29.58 -19.89 9.94
CA TRP A 306 29.53 -18.98 11.09
C TRP A 306 28.19 -18.24 11.19
N ILE A 307 27.68 -18.17 12.41
CA ILE A 307 26.65 -17.21 12.85
C ILE A 307 27.25 -16.28 13.91
N GLY A 308 26.65 -15.11 14.12
CA GLY A 308 27.16 -14.06 15.01
C GLY A 308 26.92 -14.36 16.48
N VAL A 309 27.51 -15.43 17.01
CA VAL A 309 27.39 -15.84 18.41
C VAL A 309 28.77 -16.16 19.00
N GLU A 310 29.07 -15.50 20.11
CA GLU A 310 30.32 -15.64 20.87
C GLU A 310 30.03 -15.88 22.37
N LYS A 311 30.92 -16.64 23.01
CA LYS A 311 30.85 -16.93 24.45
C LYS A 311 31.44 -15.76 25.23
N GLU A 312 30.82 -15.45 26.37
CA GLU A 312 31.26 -14.35 27.22
C GLU A 312 32.70 -14.58 27.77
N PRO A 313 33.65 -13.62 27.68
CA PRO A 313 35.08 -13.85 27.94
C PRO A 313 35.49 -14.29 29.36
N ALA A 314 34.57 -14.30 30.33
CA ALA A 314 34.88 -14.76 31.68
C ALA A 314 34.92 -16.31 31.71
N HIS A 315 36.05 -16.90 32.14
CA HIS A 315 36.30 -18.36 32.16
C HIS A 315 35.25 -19.22 32.90
N ILE A 316 34.33 -18.63 33.67
CA ILE A 316 33.28 -19.32 34.42
C ILE A 316 31.88 -19.10 33.80
N SER A 317 31.75 -18.23 32.79
CA SER A 317 30.45 -17.87 32.24
C SER A 317 29.86 -18.98 31.38
N ARG A 318 28.56 -19.22 31.57
CA ARG A 318 27.71 -20.05 30.70
C ARG A 318 26.92 -19.20 29.70
N THR A 319 27.12 -17.89 29.70
CA THR A 319 26.40 -16.92 28.87
C THR A 319 26.96 -16.89 27.46
N TRP A 320 26.07 -16.97 26.48
CA TRP A 320 26.36 -16.72 25.07
C TRP A 320 25.72 -15.40 24.65
N ARG A 321 26.41 -14.64 23.81
CA ARG A 321 26.00 -13.32 23.32
C ARG A 321 25.96 -13.31 21.79
N TRP A 322 25.06 -12.51 21.23
CA TRP A 322 25.08 -12.15 19.82
C TRP A 322 26.27 -11.24 19.49
N ALA A 323 26.59 -11.07 18.21
CA ALA A 323 27.72 -10.26 17.74
C ALA A 323 27.61 -8.77 18.13
N ASP A 324 26.39 -8.27 18.36
CA ASP A 324 26.08 -6.94 18.95
C ASP A 324 26.22 -6.86 20.48
N GLY A 325 26.61 -7.95 21.14
CA GLY A 325 26.81 -8.05 22.59
C GLY A 325 25.56 -8.39 23.40
N SER A 326 24.37 -8.44 22.80
CA SER A 326 23.12 -8.77 23.51
C SER A 326 23.04 -10.26 23.90
N VAL A 327 22.32 -10.59 24.98
CA VAL A 327 22.33 -11.93 25.59
C VAL A 327 21.31 -12.87 24.93
N ILE A 328 21.74 -14.10 24.61
CA ILE A 328 20.90 -15.11 23.97
C ILE A 328 19.94 -15.75 25.00
N LYS A 329 18.65 -15.42 24.88
CA LYS A 329 17.58 -15.91 25.79
C LYS A 329 17.23 -17.39 25.58
N LYS A 330 17.31 -17.89 24.33
CA LYS A 330 16.94 -19.27 23.95
C LYS A 330 17.79 -19.73 22.76
N PRO A 331 18.93 -20.40 22.97
CA PRO A 331 19.77 -20.91 21.89
C PRO A 331 19.16 -22.16 21.22
N LEU A 332 19.54 -22.42 19.97
CA LEU A 332 19.02 -23.52 19.15
C LEU A 332 20.08 -24.61 18.91
N TRP A 333 20.67 -25.07 20.02
CA TRP A 333 21.71 -26.10 20.04
C TRP A 333 21.29 -27.42 19.40
N ALA A 334 22.21 -28.01 18.64
CA ALA A 334 22.13 -29.39 18.22
C ALA A 334 22.13 -30.34 19.44
N ARG A 335 21.70 -31.60 19.21
CA ARG A 335 21.65 -32.60 20.27
C ARG A 335 23.05 -32.84 20.85
N ASN A 336 23.16 -32.74 22.18
CA ASN A 336 24.39 -32.82 22.97
C ASN A 336 25.32 -31.59 22.86
N GLN A 337 24.85 -30.45 22.36
CA GLN A 337 25.58 -29.17 22.37
C GLN A 337 24.98 -28.17 23.39
N PRO A 338 25.76 -27.17 23.88
CA PRO A 338 27.18 -26.96 23.64
C PRO A 338 28.03 -27.89 24.54
N ASN A 339 29.11 -28.45 24.00
CA ASN A 339 29.89 -29.48 24.69
C ASN A 339 31.29 -29.02 25.16
N ASN A 340 31.86 -27.96 24.58
CA ASN A 340 33.22 -27.50 24.83
C ASN A 340 34.29 -28.64 24.85
N TYR A 341 34.14 -29.63 23.97
CA TYR A 341 34.95 -30.83 23.75
C TYR A 341 36.47 -30.66 23.93
N ILE A 342 37.06 -29.57 23.42
CA ILE A 342 38.52 -29.31 23.55
C ILE A 342 38.90 -28.20 24.55
N GLY A 343 37.94 -27.69 25.32
CA GLY A 343 38.14 -26.61 26.30
C GLY A 343 38.05 -25.19 25.73
N ASP A 344 38.39 -25.01 24.45
CA ASP A 344 38.45 -23.74 23.71
C ASP A 344 37.41 -23.70 22.56
N GLN A 345 36.12 -23.83 22.88
CA GLN A 345 35.01 -23.63 21.93
C GLN A 345 34.14 -22.48 22.39
N HIS A 346 34.28 -21.34 21.71
CA HIS A 346 33.82 -20.03 22.17
C HIS A 346 33.07 -19.25 21.06
N CYS A 347 32.92 -19.82 19.86
CA CYS A 347 32.10 -19.30 18.76
C CYS A 347 31.13 -20.39 18.28
N VAL A 348 30.12 -20.03 17.48
CA VAL A 348 29.06 -20.97 17.05
C VAL A 348 28.87 -20.96 15.54
N MET A 349 28.59 -22.15 15.02
CA MET A 349 28.30 -22.39 13.61
C MET A 349 27.01 -23.21 13.42
N LEU A 350 26.41 -23.11 12.24
CA LEU A 350 25.37 -24.02 11.77
C LEU A 350 26.04 -25.21 11.07
N ASP A 351 25.63 -26.43 11.46
CA ASP A 351 26.29 -27.68 11.06
C ASP A 351 25.35 -28.55 10.21
N GLY A 352 25.67 -28.76 8.92
CA GLY A 352 24.88 -29.60 8.03
C GLY A 352 24.68 -31.04 8.54
N SER A 353 25.71 -31.62 9.17
CA SER A 353 25.63 -32.98 9.76
C SER A 353 24.68 -33.04 10.97
N MET A 354 24.41 -31.89 11.61
CA MET A 354 23.48 -31.74 12.73
C MET A 354 22.18 -31.04 12.32
N GLN A 355 21.73 -31.23 11.07
CA GLN A 355 20.48 -30.66 10.52
C GLN A 355 20.45 -29.12 10.48
N TRP A 356 21.63 -28.50 10.36
CA TRP A 356 21.85 -27.05 10.40
C TRP A 356 21.48 -26.40 11.74
N LEU A 357 21.47 -27.17 12.84
CA LEU A 357 21.40 -26.66 14.21
C LEU A 357 22.77 -26.17 14.71
N TRP A 358 22.79 -25.50 15.87
CA TRP A 358 23.98 -24.83 16.38
C TRP A 358 24.99 -25.81 16.99
N ASN A 359 26.27 -25.62 16.67
CA ASN A 359 27.42 -26.38 17.18
C ASN A 359 28.49 -25.40 17.70
N ASP A 360 29.02 -25.59 18.91
CA ASP A 360 30.07 -24.74 19.49
C ASP A 360 31.46 -25.17 19.01
N VAL A 361 32.29 -24.22 18.58
CA VAL A 361 33.60 -24.48 17.98
C VAL A 361 34.62 -23.39 18.33
N THR A 362 35.89 -23.65 18.05
CA THR A 362 36.99 -22.70 18.24
C THR A 362 36.93 -21.59 17.19
N CYS A 363 36.97 -20.33 17.62
CA CYS A 363 36.82 -19.15 16.75
C CYS A 363 37.89 -19.01 15.64
N SER A 364 39.00 -19.73 15.76
CA SER A 364 40.15 -19.71 14.85
C SER A 364 40.05 -20.65 13.64
N LEU A 365 38.99 -21.46 13.53
CA LEU A 365 38.78 -22.32 12.36
C LEU A 365 38.56 -21.47 11.09
N ASP A 366 39.38 -21.67 10.07
CA ASP A 366 39.45 -20.83 8.86
C ASP A 366 38.69 -21.39 7.65
N SER A 367 38.19 -22.61 7.73
CA SER A 367 37.59 -23.37 6.62
C SER A 367 36.05 -23.27 6.52
N LEU A 368 35.45 -22.40 7.33
CA LEU A 368 34.01 -22.16 7.38
C LEU A 368 33.59 -21.02 6.46
N HIS A 369 32.40 -21.17 5.88
CA HIS A 369 31.66 -20.11 5.21
C HIS A 369 30.93 -19.24 6.27
N TRP A 370 30.18 -18.22 5.87
CA TRP A 370 29.37 -17.41 6.81
C TRP A 370 28.13 -16.79 6.16
N ILE A 371 27.26 -16.23 6.99
CA ILE A 371 26.06 -15.51 6.56
C ILE A 371 26.09 -14.11 7.17
N CYS A 372 26.03 -13.08 6.33
CA CYS A 372 25.81 -11.71 6.78
C CYS A 372 24.31 -11.37 6.74
N GLN A 373 23.83 -10.56 7.70
CA GLN A 373 22.51 -9.95 7.65
C GLN A 373 22.58 -8.42 7.70
N TYR A 374 21.65 -7.77 7.01
CA TYR A 374 21.50 -6.31 7.00
C TYR A 374 20.06 -5.92 6.66
N SER A 375 19.72 -4.66 6.96
CA SER A 375 18.45 -4.05 6.58
C SER A 375 18.47 -3.57 5.13
N SER A 376 17.30 -3.44 4.50
CA SER A 376 17.20 -2.78 3.18
C SER A 376 17.80 -1.36 3.24
N PRO A 377 18.67 -0.96 2.29
CA PRO A 377 19.32 0.35 2.29
C PRO A 377 18.41 1.52 1.87
N SER A 378 17.18 1.21 1.45
CA SER A 378 16.12 2.14 1.06
C SER A 378 14.77 1.51 1.38
N CYS A 379 13.75 2.34 1.63
CA CYS A 379 12.36 1.90 1.76
C CYS A 379 11.61 1.87 0.42
N GLY A 380 12.22 2.38 -0.66
CA GLY A 380 11.61 2.47 -1.98
C GLY A 380 10.42 3.45 -2.05
N SER A 381 9.64 3.37 -3.11
CA SER A 381 8.55 4.32 -3.38
C SER A 381 7.45 4.23 -2.31
N PRO A 382 7.15 5.31 -1.56
CA PRO A 382 6.10 5.31 -0.53
C PRO A 382 4.69 5.29 -1.13
N ASP A 383 3.74 4.75 -0.37
CA ASP A 383 2.30 4.91 -0.63
C ASP A 383 1.88 6.38 -0.51
N LYS A 384 0.93 6.82 -1.35
CA LYS A 384 0.31 8.15 -1.26
C LYS A 384 -1.17 8.12 -1.64
N ASN A 385 -2.00 8.87 -0.93
CA ASN A 385 -3.45 8.96 -1.18
C ASN A 385 -3.79 9.91 -2.33
N GLU A 386 -5.03 9.90 -2.79
CA GLU A 386 -5.52 10.89 -3.75
C GLU A 386 -5.42 12.30 -3.16
N ASN A 387 -5.17 13.29 -4.02
CA ASN A 387 -4.87 14.67 -3.61
C ASN A 387 -3.70 14.79 -2.62
N THR A 388 -2.71 13.88 -2.66
CA THR A 388 -1.42 14.08 -1.96
C THR A 388 -0.24 14.10 -2.93
N THR A 389 0.75 14.95 -2.65
CA THR A 389 2.06 14.97 -3.31
C THR A 389 3.15 14.67 -2.30
N VAL A 390 4.11 13.83 -2.67
CA VAL A 390 5.18 13.34 -1.78
C VAL A 390 6.55 13.58 -2.43
N VAL A 391 7.51 14.02 -1.61
CA VAL A 391 8.91 14.18 -2.00
C VAL A 391 9.78 13.40 -1.02
N VAL A 392 10.70 12.58 -1.54
CA VAL A 392 11.63 11.79 -0.71
C VAL A 392 13.00 12.46 -0.71
N THR A 393 13.57 12.64 0.49
CA THR A 393 14.88 13.25 0.73
C THR A 393 15.69 12.45 1.74
N THR A 394 17.00 12.33 1.56
CA THR A 394 17.90 11.72 2.55
C THR A 394 18.31 12.73 3.63
N SER A 395 18.13 12.39 4.91
CA SER A 395 18.63 13.21 6.03
C SER A 395 20.17 13.21 6.07
N PRO A 396 20.85 14.37 6.12
CA PRO A 396 22.30 14.45 6.30
C PRO A 396 22.77 14.35 7.76
N ASP A 397 21.86 14.54 8.73
CA ASP A 397 22.21 14.96 10.10
C ASP A 397 22.27 13.80 11.13
N ASP A 398 21.95 12.57 10.73
CA ASP A 398 22.06 11.35 11.56
C ASP A 398 23.31 10.53 11.21
N GLU A 399 23.87 9.80 12.19
CA GLU A 399 24.97 8.82 11.95
C GLU A 399 24.53 7.67 11.01
N GLU A 400 23.22 7.44 10.89
CA GLU A 400 22.60 6.63 9.85
C GLU A 400 21.85 7.52 8.85
N VAL A 401 22.34 7.60 7.61
CA VAL A 401 21.61 8.22 6.49
C VAL A 401 20.28 7.47 6.28
N ARG A 402 19.17 8.15 6.58
CA ARG A 402 17.80 7.62 6.42
C ARG A 402 16.98 8.48 5.47
N GLU A 403 16.08 7.85 4.72
CA GLU A 403 15.15 8.53 3.81
C GLU A 403 13.95 9.09 4.58
N VAL A 404 13.46 10.25 4.15
CA VAL A 404 12.28 10.93 4.72
C VAL A 404 11.33 11.30 3.58
N ALA A 405 10.09 10.81 3.64
CA ALA A 405 9.01 11.14 2.73
C ALA A 405 8.18 12.29 3.32
N THR A 406 8.28 13.47 2.70
CA THR A 406 7.53 14.68 3.08
C THR A 406 6.28 14.80 2.21
N TYR A 407 5.12 14.90 2.85
CA TYR A 407 3.82 15.00 2.19
C TYR A 407 3.30 16.44 2.17
N SER A 408 2.56 16.72 1.12
CA SER A 408 1.97 18.02 0.80
C SER A 408 0.58 17.82 0.21
N CYS A 409 -0.28 18.81 0.42
CA CYS A 409 -1.63 18.87 -0.11
C CYS A 409 -1.73 19.97 -1.19
N PRO A 410 -2.76 19.94 -2.05
CA PRO A 410 -3.17 21.07 -2.87
C PRO A 410 -3.40 22.34 -2.05
N GLU A 411 -3.44 23.48 -2.75
CA GLU A 411 -3.77 24.77 -2.15
C GLU A 411 -5.12 24.72 -1.40
N GLY A 412 -5.19 25.43 -0.27
CA GLY A 412 -6.34 25.42 0.64
C GLY A 412 -6.65 24.08 1.32
N HIS A 413 -5.76 23.09 1.29
CA HIS A 413 -5.92 21.82 2.00
C HIS A 413 -4.79 21.57 3.01
N MET A 414 -5.13 21.03 4.18
CA MET A 414 -4.18 20.67 5.23
C MET A 414 -3.98 19.15 5.33
N VAL A 415 -2.76 18.77 5.73
CA VAL A 415 -2.35 17.38 5.92
C VAL A 415 -2.92 16.84 7.23
N LEU A 416 -3.69 15.75 7.17
CA LEU A 416 -4.13 14.96 8.33
C LEU A 416 -3.32 13.67 8.42
N GLY A 417 -2.56 13.51 9.50
CA GLY A 417 -1.66 12.38 9.74
C GLY A 417 -0.18 12.74 9.59
N ASP A 418 0.65 11.74 9.33
CA ASP A 418 2.11 11.86 9.35
C ASP A 418 2.65 12.67 8.14
N LYS A 419 2.78 14.00 8.30
CA LYS A 419 3.34 14.88 7.25
C LYS A 419 4.74 14.47 6.81
N ASN A 420 5.57 13.97 7.74
CA ASN A 420 6.90 13.46 7.47
C ASN A 420 6.95 12.00 7.92
N ARG A 421 7.06 11.05 6.98
CA ARG A 421 7.26 9.62 7.28
C ARG A 421 8.73 9.27 7.08
N THR A 422 9.34 8.62 8.07
CA THR A 422 10.74 8.19 7.98
C THR A 422 10.85 6.74 7.50
N CYS A 423 11.95 6.45 6.80
CA CYS A 423 12.33 5.09 6.47
C CYS A 423 12.86 4.40 7.74
N SER A 424 12.25 3.26 8.09
CA SER A 424 12.59 2.50 9.30
C SER A 424 13.72 1.52 9.04
N SER A 425 14.39 1.07 10.11
CA SER A 425 15.51 0.12 10.05
C SER A 425 15.11 -1.32 9.64
N ASP A 426 13.86 -1.56 9.26
CA ASP A 426 13.39 -2.78 8.60
C ASP A 426 13.21 -2.60 7.07
N GLY A 427 13.47 -1.41 6.52
CA GLY A 427 13.26 -1.13 5.10
C GLY A 427 11.81 -0.78 4.70
N PHE A 428 10.96 -0.40 5.66
CA PHE A 428 9.60 0.08 5.40
C PHE A 428 9.34 1.49 5.95
N TRP A 429 8.42 2.20 5.31
CA TRP A 429 7.98 3.53 5.72
C TRP A 429 7.18 3.47 7.02
N ALA A 430 7.59 4.25 8.03
CA ALA A 430 6.85 4.41 9.27
C ALA A 430 5.47 5.03 9.03
N GLY A 431 4.49 4.72 9.89
CA GLY A 431 3.14 5.28 9.80
C GLY A 431 2.37 4.89 8.53
N LYS A 432 1.38 5.70 8.15
CA LYS A 432 0.57 5.54 6.93
C LYS A 432 0.57 6.84 6.13
N ALA A 433 0.36 6.77 4.81
CA ALA A 433 0.19 7.99 4.02
C ALA A 433 -0.93 8.88 4.63
N PRO A 434 -0.66 10.17 4.87
CA PRO A 434 -1.66 11.10 5.36
C PRO A 434 -2.73 11.41 4.29
N THR A 435 -3.84 11.99 4.70
CA THR A 435 -4.93 12.43 3.81
C THR A 435 -5.08 13.94 3.86
N CYS A 436 -5.56 14.56 2.78
CA CYS A 436 -5.81 16.01 2.75
C CYS A 436 -7.27 16.34 3.09
N LYS A 437 -7.49 17.26 4.03
CA LYS A 437 -8.80 17.88 4.32
C LYS A 437 -8.76 19.33 3.83
N TYR A 438 -9.85 19.81 3.24
CA TYR A 438 -10.00 21.23 2.94
C TYR A 438 -9.93 22.07 4.23
N VAL A 439 -9.22 23.19 4.19
CA VAL A 439 -8.95 24.03 5.35
C VAL A 439 -10.20 24.81 5.73
N ASP A 440 -10.56 24.68 7.00
CA ASP A 440 -11.62 25.40 7.68
C ASP A 440 -11.04 25.89 9.01
N CYS A 441 -11.06 27.19 9.24
CA CYS A 441 -10.54 27.82 10.46
C CYS A 441 -11.61 27.91 11.57
N GLY A 442 -12.84 27.44 11.32
CA GLY A 442 -13.98 27.59 12.22
C GLY A 442 -14.42 29.04 12.39
N ALA A 443 -15.37 29.28 13.29
CA ALA A 443 -15.83 30.63 13.60
C ALA A 443 -14.67 31.51 14.12
N PRO A 444 -14.54 32.77 13.67
CA PRO A 444 -13.68 33.74 14.34
C PRO A 444 -14.20 33.98 15.75
N GLY A 445 -13.32 33.90 16.76
CA GLY A 445 -13.72 34.03 18.16
C GLY A 445 -14.27 35.41 18.51
N ASP A 446 -15.24 35.45 19.43
CA ASP A 446 -16.01 36.65 19.79
C ASP A 446 -15.13 37.80 20.33
N VAL A 447 -15.38 39.01 19.86
CA VAL A 447 -14.72 40.23 20.34
C VAL A 447 -15.65 41.03 21.24
N GLN A 448 -15.33 41.04 22.54
CA GLN A 448 -16.04 41.79 23.58
C GLN A 448 -16.15 43.27 23.23
N ASN A 449 -17.37 43.82 23.21
CA ASN A 449 -17.67 45.21 22.83
C ASN A 449 -17.27 45.58 21.39
N GLY A 450 -17.31 44.61 20.48
CA GLY A 450 -17.17 44.79 19.05
C GLY A 450 -18.06 43.83 18.26
N ASN A 451 -17.83 43.77 16.95
CA ASN A 451 -18.48 42.89 15.99
C ASN A 451 -17.44 42.31 15.03
N ALA A 452 -17.69 41.11 14.51
CA ALA A 452 -16.81 40.36 13.62
C ALA A 452 -17.59 39.92 12.37
N VAL A 453 -17.23 40.45 11.20
CA VAL A 453 -17.97 40.24 9.94
C VAL A 453 -17.17 39.39 8.97
N LEU A 454 -17.71 38.21 8.61
CA LEU A 454 -17.19 37.34 7.56
C LEU A 454 -17.40 37.98 6.17
N LEU A 455 -16.41 38.75 5.70
CA LEU A 455 -16.41 39.41 4.37
C LEU A 455 -16.61 38.43 3.21
N ASP A 456 -16.22 37.18 3.44
CA ASP A 456 -16.14 36.10 2.45
C ASP A 456 -17.26 35.04 2.62
N ALA A 457 -18.19 35.25 3.57
CA ALA A 457 -19.34 34.40 3.90
C ALA A 457 -19.02 32.89 4.12
N ARG A 458 -17.78 32.57 4.49
CA ARG A 458 -17.27 31.21 4.74
C ARG A 458 -16.08 31.28 5.72
N THR A 459 -15.82 30.20 6.45
CA THR A 459 -14.69 30.08 7.39
C THR A 459 -13.47 29.36 6.80
N THR A 460 -13.52 29.02 5.51
CA THR A 460 -12.53 28.19 4.81
C THR A 460 -11.32 28.97 4.34
N TYR A 461 -10.33 28.28 3.77
CA TYR A 461 -9.10 28.88 3.23
C TYR A 461 -9.31 30.22 2.50
N SER A 462 -8.41 31.16 2.74
CA SER A 462 -8.38 32.51 2.16
C SER A 462 -9.60 33.39 2.46
N ALA A 463 -10.56 32.93 3.26
CA ALA A 463 -11.63 33.78 3.77
C ALA A 463 -11.09 34.84 4.73
N ARG A 464 -11.83 35.95 4.87
CA ARG A 464 -11.45 37.11 5.67
C ARG A 464 -12.56 37.53 6.62
N VAL A 465 -12.17 38.02 7.78
CA VAL A 465 -13.04 38.57 8.83
C VAL A 465 -12.58 39.99 9.16
N LEU A 466 -13.50 40.94 9.18
CA LEU A 466 -13.27 42.34 9.57
C LEU A 466 -13.84 42.57 10.98
N PHE A 467 -13.10 43.27 11.83
CA PHE A 467 -13.55 43.66 13.18
C PHE A 467 -13.84 45.15 13.30
N THR A 468 -14.90 45.48 14.04
CA THR A 468 -15.30 46.85 14.34
C THR A 468 -15.73 46.96 15.81
N CYS A 469 -15.21 47.93 16.56
CA CYS A 469 -15.64 48.16 17.94
C CYS A 469 -16.99 48.90 18.03
N ALA A 470 -17.71 48.71 19.14
CA ALA A 470 -18.94 49.43 19.44
C ALA A 470 -18.67 50.90 19.83
N GLU A 471 -19.72 51.72 19.87
CA GLU A 471 -19.59 53.14 20.22
C GLU A 471 -18.94 53.34 21.60
N ASN A 472 -18.02 54.30 21.68
CA ASN A 472 -17.16 54.60 22.85
C ASN A 472 -16.07 53.54 23.16
N TYR A 473 -15.80 52.61 22.25
CA TYR A 473 -14.66 51.69 22.33
C TYR A 473 -13.69 51.87 21.14
N THR A 474 -12.38 51.65 21.37
CA THR A 474 -11.34 51.70 20.33
C THR A 474 -10.62 50.37 20.17
N LEU A 475 -10.27 50.03 18.92
CA LEU A 475 -9.65 48.75 18.54
C LEU A 475 -8.16 48.70 18.93
N ASP A 476 -7.79 47.67 19.68
CA ASP A 476 -6.43 47.38 20.13
C ASP A 476 -5.91 46.11 19.44
N GLY A 477 -5.10 46.32 18.41
CA GLY A 477 -4.57 45.30 17.50
C GLY A 477 -3.75 45.93 16.37
N GLN A 478 -2.98 45.13 15.63
CA GLN A 478 -2.15 45.64 14.51
C GLN A 478 -2.92 45.79 13.19
N GLU A 479 -3.95 44.97 12.97
CA GLU A 479 -4.78 44.95 11.76
C GLU A 479 -6.25 44.77 12.16
N ASP A 480 -7.16 45.35 11.38
CA ASP A 480 -8.62 45.24 11.56
C ASP A 480 -9.21 43.96 10.92
N THR A 481 -8.41 43.27 10.10
CA THR A 481 -8.82 42.16 9.25
C THR A 481 -7.94 40.94 9.51
N ILE A 482 -8.52 39.75 9.63
CA ILE A 482 -7.79 38.47 9.77
C ILE A 482 -8.18 37.49 8.66
N VAL A 483 -7.25 36.61 8.28
CA VAL A 483 -7.38 35.69 7.14
C VAL A 483 -7.28 34.23 7.59
N CYS A 484 -8.10 33.33 7.04
CA CYS A 484 -7.99 31.89 7.31
C CYS A 484 -6.77 31.29 6.60
N GLY A 485 -5.71 31.01 7.37
CA GLY A 485 -4.43 30.50 6.88
C GLY A 485 -4.38 28.97 6.74
N GLU A 486 -3.39 28.47 6.00
CA GLU A 486 -3.22 27.05 5.58
C GLU A 486 -3.22 26.01 6.70
N GLN A 487 -3.02 26.41 7.96
CA GLN A 487 -2.97 25.52 9.11
C GLN A 487 -4.33 25.37 9.82
N GLY A 488 -5.42 25.93 9.28
CA GLY A 488 -6.73 25.94 9.96
C GLY A 488 -6.78 26.93 11.12
N VAL A 489 -6.04 28.04 11.02
CA VAL A 489 -5.95 29.08 12.06
C VAL A 489 -6.07 30.45 11.40
N TRP A 490 -6.95 31.31 11.94
CA TRP A 490 -7.06 32.71 11.55
C TRP A 490 -5.80 33.50 11.95
N GLN A 491 -5.26 34.29 11.03
CA GLN A 491 -4.03 35.07 11.23
C GLN A 491 -4.17 36.50 10.64
N PRO A 492 -3.73 37.57 11.35
CA PRO A 492 -3.24 37.57 12.74
C PRO A 492 -4.33 37.17 13.76
N ARG A 493 -4.01 37.18 15.06
CA ARG A 493 -5.00 36.93 16.12
C ARG A 493 -6.02 38.08 16.17
N ALA A 494 -7.25 37.78 16.58
CA ALA A 494 -8.32 38.77 16.71
C ALA A 494 -7.94 39.92 17.69
N PRO A 495 -8.33 41.17 17.38
CA PRO A 495 -8.05 42.35 18.20
C PRO A 495 -9.06 42.53 19.35
N ASN A 496 -8.76 43.44 20.29
CA ASN A 496 -9.64 43.78 21.41
C ASN A 496 -10.31 45.15 21.23
N CYS A 497 -11.31 45.48 22.07
CA CYS A 497 -11.97 46.80 22.11
C CYS A 497 -11.93 47.38 23.55
N LEU A 498 -11.40 48.60 23.72
CA LEU A 498 -11.10 49.23 25.04
C LEU A 498 -11.80 50.59 25.26
N PHE A 499 -11.99 51.03 26.52
CA PHE A 499 -12.92 52.11 26.95
C PHE A 499 -12.25 53.22 27.82
N SER A 500 -12.83 54.44 27.89
CA SER A 500 -12.22 55.68 28.48
C SER A 500 -12.94 56.32 29.71
N TRP A 501 -12.19 56.84 30.69
CA TRP A 501 -12.68 57.41 31.99
C TRP A 501 -11.88 58.64 32.54
N CYS A 502 -12.39 59.32 33.58
CA CYS A 502 -11.92 60.54 34.27
C CYS A 502 -11.61 60.40 35.80
N PRO A 503 -10.99 61.41 36.47
CA PRO A 503 -10.80 61.51 37.94
C PRO A 503 -12.07 61.82 38.78
N ALA A 504 -11.93 62.08 40.09
CA ALA A 504 -13.01 62.40 41.05
C ALA A 504 -12.89 63.81 41.70
N LEU A 505 -13.94 64.31 42.35
CA LEU A 505 -14.11 65.69 42.85
C LEU A 505 -14.74 65.78 44.27
N GLU A 506 -14.68 66.95 44.93
CA GLU A 506 -15.17 67.21 46.31
C GLU A 506 -16.17 68.39 46.42
N ALA A 507 -16.90 68.48 47.54
CA ALA A 507 -18.08 69.34 47.73
C ALA A 507 -17.78 70.79 48.24
N PRO A 508 -18.53 71.82 47.80
CA PRO A 508 -18.42 73.20 48.32
C PRO A 508 -18.96 73.35 49.75
N ARG A 509 -18.48 74.38 50.46
CA ARG A 509 -19.05 74.76 51.77
C ARG A 509 -20.45 75.35 51.64
N ASP A 510 -21.29 75.04 52.62
CA ASP A 510 -22.70 75.46 52.71
C ASP A 510 -23.56 75.05 51.50
N GLY A 511 -23.13 73.96 50.86
CA GLY A 511 -23.76 73.29 49.73
C GLY A 511 -23.35 71.82 49.65
N GLY A 512 -23.55 71.21 48.48
CA GLY A 512 -23.27 69.80 48.23
C GLY A 512 -22.83 69.53 46.79
N LEU A 513 -22.39 68.29 46.56
CA LEU A 513 -21.93 67.77 45.28
C LEU A 513 -22.54 66.40 45.03
N GLU A 514 -23.09 66.20 43.84
CA GLU A 514 -23.56 64.93 43.31
C GLU A 514 -22.78 64.60 42.03
N VAL A 515 -22.16 63.42 41.97
CA VAL A 515 -21.36 62.98 40.82
C VAL A 515 -22.06 61.79 40.17
N THR A 516 -22.53 61.96 38.93
CA THR A 516 -23.25 60.91 38.18
C THR A 516 -22.33 59.75 37.76
N GLY A 517 -21.05 60.03 37.52
CA GLY A 517 -20.06 59.02 37.17
C GLY A 517 -18.70 59.62 36.81
N ARG A 518 -17.93 58.92 35.99
CA ARG A 518 -16.56 59.29 35.55
C ARG A 518 -16.24 58.87 34.10
N ARG A 519 -17.22 58.50 33.28
CA ARG A 519 -17.08 58.20 31.84
C ARG A 519 -17.12 59.51 31.04
N ALA A 520 -16.63 59.50 29.80
CA ALA A 520 -16.82 60.65 28.91
C ALA A 520 -18.32 60.92 28.71
N GLY A 521 -18.77 62.14 28.99
CA GLY A 521 -20.17 62.55 29.06
C GLY A 521 -20.72 62.70 30.49
N ASP A 522 -20.16 61.99 31.49
CA ASP A 522 -20.67 62.04 32.87
C ASP A 522 -20.47 63.42 33.50
N THR A 523 -21.38 63.82 34.39
CA THR A 523 -21.42 65.15 35.02
C THR A 523 -21.32 65.15 36.54
N ALA A 524 -20.73 66.21 37.08
CA ALA A 524 -20.68 66.53 38.50
C ALA A 524 -21.45 67.83 38.76
N ILE A 525 -22.42 67.81 39.67
CA ILE A 525 -23.41 68.88 39.89
C ILE A 525 -23.31 69.40 41.32
N PHE A 526 -23.24 70.72 41.46
CA PHE A 526 -23.16 71.45 42.72
C PHE A 526 -24.51 72.08 43.10
N HIS A 527 -24.83 72.13 44.39
CA HIS A 527 -26.04 72.76 44.93
C HIS A 527 -25.78 73.49 46.26
N CYS A 528 -26.74 74.27 46.77
CA CYS A 528 -26.62 75.10 47.97
C CYS A 528 -27.81 74.96 48.92
N ASN A 529 -27.59 75.31 50.19
CA ASN A 529 -28.61 75.29 51.23
C ASN A 529 -29.73 76.35 51.00
N PRO A 530 -30.97 76.11 51.50
CA PRO A 530 -32.12 76.99 51.24
C PRO A 530 -31.91 78.45 51.67
N GLY A 531 -32.35 79.37 50.81
CA GLY A 531 -32.11 80.81 50.96
C GLY A 531 -30.93 81.35 50.13
N PHE A 532 -30.19 80.48 49.44
CA PHE A 532 -29.00 80.82 48.66
C PHE A 532 -29.00 80.15 47.24
N THR A 533 -28.61 80.89 46.18
CA THR A 533 -28.67 80.51 44.74
C THR A 533 -27.35 80.66 43.97
N LEU A 534 -26.96 79.68 43.16
CA LEU A 534 -25.55 79.40 42.85
C LEU A 534 -24.84 80.36 41.85
N ILE A 535 -23.53 80.54 42.05
CA ILE A 535 -22.59 81.54 41.50
C ILE A 535 -21.27 80.82 41.22
N GLY A 536 -20.90 80.72 39.94
CA GLY A 536 -19.92 79.74 39.43
C GLY A 536 -20.63 78.64 38.66
N ALA A 537 -19.89 77.71 38.05
CA ALA A 537 -20.49 76.65 37.24
C ALA A 537 -21.25 75.66 38.13
N LYS A 538 -22.58 75.52 37.92
CA LYS A 538 -23.38 74.52 38.63
C LYS A 538 -22.98 73.08 38.27
N THR A 539 -22.50 72.87 37.04
CA THR A 539 -22.23 71.55 36.49
C THR A 539 -20.92 71.55 35.72
N VAL A 540 -20.10 70.51 35.90
CA VAL A 540 -18.91 70.23 35.06
C VAL A 540 -19.02 68.82 34.46
N SER A 541 -18.37 68.59 33.32
CA SER A 541 -18.50 67.37 32.51
C SER A 541 -17.15 66.70 32.25
N CYS A 542 -17.12 65.37 32.22
CA CYS A 542 -15.97 64.59 31.80
C CYS A 542 -15.89 64.55 30.27
N GLN A 543 -14.76 64.94 29.70
CA GLN A 543 -14.54 65.04 28.25
C GLN A 543 -13.83 63.80 27.69
N LEU A 544 -14.06 63.53 26.40
CA LEU A 544 -13.33 62.50 25.65
C LEU A 544 -11.81 62.73 25.78
N GLY A 545 -11.09 61.74 26.31
CA GLY A 545 -9.68 61.84 26.68
C GLY A 545 -9.40 61.89 28.19
N GLY A 546 -10.42 62.03 29.04
CA GLY A 546 -10.30 61.74 30.48
C GLY A 546 -10.06 62.95 31.42
N ALA A 547 -10.56 64.14 31.08
CA ALA A 547 -10.45 65.34 31.93
C ALA A 547 -11.81 66.03 32.19
N TRP A 548 -11.94 66.73 33.33
CA TRP A 548 -13.14 67.51 33.70
C TRP A 548 -13.12 68.95 33.15
N SER A 549 -14.30 69.49 32.86
CA SER A 549 -14.47 70.75 32.13
C SER A 549 -14.49 72.06 32.97
N GLY A 550 -14.15 72.08 34.26
CA GLY A 550 -14.18 73.32 35.08
C GLY A 550 -13.95 73.17 36.59
N GLU A 551 -14.09 74.29 37.32
CA GLU A 551 -13.89 74.46 38.78
C GLU A 551 -15.22 74.83 39.53
N ALA A 552 -15.20 75.00 40.88
CA ALA A 552 -16.39 74.90 41.77
C ALA A 552 -16.98 76.24 42.37
N PRO A 553 -18.27 76.28 42.87
CA PRO A 553 -19.10 77.53 43.09
C PRO A 553 -19.62 77.93 44.53
N THR A 554 -20.38 79.08 44.69
CA THR A 554 -21.03 79.71 45.93
C THR A 554 -22.41 80.44 45.65
N CYS A 555 -23.16 81.21 46.52
CA CYS A 555 -24.67 81.44 46.35
C CYS A 555 -25.48 82.76 46.84
N ARG A 556 -26.70 83.16 46.26
CA ARG A 556 -27.71 84.29 46.59
C ARG A 556 -29.30 84.16 46.28
N PHE A 557 -30.10 85.06 45.60
CA PHE A 557 -31.64 85.02 45.52
C PHE A 557 -32.44 85.88 44.41
N VAL A 558 -33.77 85.65 44.08
CA VAL A 558 -34.69 86.35 43.04
C VAL A 558 -36.29 86.24 43.18
N ASP A 559 -37.18 86.77 42.25
CA ASP A 559 -38.72 86.92 42.33
C ASP A 559 -39.57 87.06 40.97
N CYS A 560 -40.97 87.07 40.94
CA CYS A 560 -41.95 86.37 39.97
C CYS A 560 -43.00 87.09 38.97
N GLY A 561 -43.97 86.36 38.29
CA GLY A 561 -44.99 86.82 37.23
C GLY A 561 -46.24 85.91 36.79
N ILE A 562 -46.98 86.12 35.65
CA ILE A 562 -48.27 85.45 35.10
C ILE A 562 -48.04 84.14 34.24
N PRO A 563 -48.99 83.15 34.10
CA PRO A 563 -48.84 81.91 33.26
C PRO A 563 -49.62 81.86 31.91
N ASP A 564 -49.34 80.84 31.08
CA ASP A 564 -49.78 80.65 29.68
C ASP A 564 -50.94 79.63 29.45
N ASP A 565 -51.49 79.62 28.23
CA ASP A 565 -52.66 78.83 27.76
C ASP A 565 -52.30 77.48 27.09
N LEU A 566 -53.27 76.58 26.86
CA LEU A 566 -53.07 75.20 26.38
C LEU A 566 -53.62 74.90 24.98
N GLU A 567 -53.02 73.92 24.31
CA GLU A 567 -53.43 73.39 23.00
C GLU A 567 -53.96 71.96 23.19
N HIS A 568 -55.16 71.67 22.66
CA HIS A 568 -55.97 70.46 22.99
C HIS A 568 -56.42 70.34 24.47
N GLY A 569 -56.62 71.48 25.13
CA GLY A 569 -57.10 71.59 26.52
C GLY A 569 -57.61 73.01 26.85
N GLU A 570 -57.93 73.25 28.13
CA GLU A 570 -58.40 74.57 28.64
C GLU A 570 -57.71 74.94 29.97
N MET A 571 -57.49 76.23 30.22
CA MET A 571 -56.79 76.78 31.40
C MET A 571 -57.60 77.85 32.13
N THR A 572 -57.60 77.84 33.47
CA THR A 572 -58.27 78.86 34.29
C THR A 572 -57.43 79.34 35.49
N LEU A 573 -57.70 80.54 36.01
CA LEU A 573 -57.00 81.13 37.17
C LEU A 573 -57.92 81.17 38.41
N ALA A 574 -57.63 80.34 39.41
CA ALA A 574 -58.49 80.12 40.57
C ALA A 574 -58.85 81.40 41.37
N ASN A 575 -57.91 82.34 41.49
CA ASN A 575 -58.09 83.60 42.24
C ASN A 575 -57.65 84.88 41.48
N GLY A 576 -57.14 84.76 40.24
CA GLY A 576 -56.80 85.90 39.38
C GLY A 576 -55.58 86.75 39.79
N THR A 577 -54.69 86.26 40.65
CA THR A 577 -53.44 86.94 41.08
C THR A 577 -52.19 86.15 40.72
N THR A 578 -51.00 86.78 40.77
CA THR A 578 -49.73 86.19 40.29
C THR A 578 -48.52 86.52 41.18
N TYR A 579 -48.74 86.58 42.49
CA TYR A 579 -47.69 86.71 43.51
C TYR A 579 -47.55 85.40 44.27
N LEU A 580 -46.46 85.21 45.02
CA LEU A 580 -46.22 84.06 45.92
C LEU A 580 -47.52 83.53 46.54
N ASP A 581 -47.76 82.23 46.35
CA ASP A 581 -48.92 81.44 46.77
C ASP A 581 -50.25 81.65 45.97
N SER A 582 -50.23 82.34 44.81
CA SER A 582 -51.38 82.40 43.86
C SER A 582 -51.49 81.15 42.97
N VAL A 583 -52.68 80.80 42.42
CA VAL A 583 -52.98 79.45 41.85
C VAL A 583 -53.73 79.48 40.48
N ALA A 584 -53.46 78.51 39.58
CA ALA A 584 -54.06 78.28 38.24
C ALA A 584 -54.28 76.78 37.92
N ASP A 585 -55.29 76.42 37.11
CA ASP A 585 -55.80 75.05 36.87
C ASP A 585 -55.96 74.69 35.36
N TYR A 586 -55.89 73.39 34.98
CA TYR A 586 -55.81 72.89 33.58
C TYR A 586 -56.55 71.55 33.31
N GLU A 587 -57.13 71.35 32.11
CA GLU A 587 -57.84 70.12 31.66
C GLU A 587 -57.58 69.80 30.14
N CYS A 588 -57.85 68.58 29.64
CA CYS A 588 -57.52 68.09 28.27
C CYS A 588 -58.69 67.44 27.49
N ASP A 589 -58.56 67.39 26.16
CA ASP A 589 -59.41 66.65 25.21
C ASP A 589 -59.33 65.10 25.35
N ALA A 590 -60.33 64.39 24.80
CA ALA A 590 -60.44 62.93 24.86
C ALA A 590 -59.46 62.18 23.92
N ASP A 591 -59.10 60.94 24.32
CA ASP A 591 -57.99 60.11 23.79
C ASP A 591 -56.57 60.66 24.08
N TYR A 592 -56.48 61.76 24.85
CA TYR A 592 -55.25 62.33 25.39
C TYR A 592 -55.31 62.31 26.94
N TRP A 593 -54.14 62.40 27.58
CA TRP A 593 -54.02 62.67 29.03
C TRP A 593 -53.13 63.89 29.28
N LEU A 594 -53.39 64.61 30.38
CA LEU A 594 -52.63 65.79 30.80
C LEU A 594 -51.28 65.34 31.39
N ASP A 595 -50.20 65.43 30.62
CA ASP A 595 -48.85 65.26 31.13
C ASP A 595 -48.39 66.58 31.79
N GLY A 596 -48.18 66.53 33.11
CA GLY A 596 -47.84 67.69 33.93
C GLY A 596 -48.86 68.01 35.04
N PRO A 597 -48.66 69.12 35.76
CA PRO A 597 -49.47 69.46 36.93
C PRO A 597 -50.85 70.02 36.53
N THR A 598 -51.92 69.40 37.02
CA THR A 598 -53.32 69.91 36.89
C THR A 598 -53.51 71.29 37.53
N GLN A 599 -52.66 71.66 38.47
CA GLN A 599 -52.70 72.94 39.19
C GLN A 599 -51.28 73.49 39.42
N ARG A 600 -51.06 74.79 39.17
CA ARG A 600 -49.77 75.48 39.31
C ARG A 600 -49.89 76.69 40.25
N THR A 601 -48.84 76.94 41.04
CA THR A 601 -48.84 77.92 42.15
C THR A 601 -47.60 78.82 42.10
N CYS A 602 -47.75 80.14 42.21
CA CYS A 602 -46.61 81.07 42.19
C CYS A 602 -45.68 80.88 43.41
N LEU A 603 -44.36 80.86 43.19
CA LEU A 603 -43.34 80.62 44.20
C LEU A 603 -42.61 81.91 44.63
N LYS A 604 -41.37 81.75 45.11
CA LYS A 604 -40.51 82.72 45.83
C LYS A 604 -39.12 82.77 45.19
N ASP A 605 -39.10 82.80 43.86
CA ASP A 605 -37.90 82.65 43.03
C ASP A 605 -37.97 83.40 41.68
N GLY A 606 -39.18 83.55 41.13
CA GLY A 606 -39.40 83.89 39.73
C GLY A 606 -40.67 83.33 39.09
N ARG A 607 -41.24 82.22 39.59
CA ARG A 607 -41.97 81.29 38.71
C ARG A 607 -43.20 80.65 39.36
N TRP A 608 -44.04 80.02 38.53
CA TRP A 608 -45.09 79.09 38.97
C TRP A 608 -44.50 77.69 39.22
N THR A 609 -45.10 76.90 40.12
CA THR A 609 -44.71 75.51 40.37
C THR A 609 -44.83 74.67 39.11
N GLY A 610 -43.90 73.73 38.97
CA GLY A 610 -43.85 72.79 37.86
C GLY A 610 -43.64 73.47 36.50
N ASP A 611 -43.41 72.64 35.49
CA ASP A 611 -43.41 73.07 34.11
C ASP A 611 -44.86 73.26 33.60
N ARG A 612 -45.03 73.80 32.39
CA ARG A 612 -46.35 73.89 31.76
C ARG A 612 -46.84 72.47 31.43
N PRO A 613 -48.09 72.09 31.77
CA PRO A 613 -48.64 70.82 31.34
C PRO A 613 -48.94 70.85 29.84
N TYR A 614 -49.12 69.68 29.24
CA TYR A 614 -49.52 69.53 27.84
C TYR A 614 -50.27 68.20 27.64
N CYS A 615 -51.23 68.16 26.71
CA CYS A 615 -52.03 66.98 26.45
C CYS A 615 -51.26 66.04 25.51
N VAL A 616 -50.93 64.81 25.93
CA VAL A 616 -50.26 63.80 25.07
C VAL A 616 -51.16 62.61 24.78
N LEU A 617 -50.91 61.97 23.64
CA LEU A 617 -51.62 60.77 23.20
C LEU A 617 -51.31 59.58 24.13
N ILE A 618 -52.31 58.73 24.39
CA ILE A 618 -52.16 57.57 25.27
C ILE A 618 -51.24 56.51 24.62
N ASN A 619 -50.25 56.02 25.38
CA ASN A 619 -49.24 55.04 24.95
C ASN A 619 -49.03 53.98 26.05
N CYS A 620 -48.90 52.71 25.65
CA CYS A 620 -48.84 51.57 26.58
C CYS A 620 -47.42 51.17 27.02
N GLY A 621 -46.39 51.90 26.60
CA GLY A 621 -44.99 51.59 26.88
C GLY A 621 -44.45 50.38 26.11
N GLU A 622 -43.14 50.13 26.24
CA GLU A 622 -42.48 48.98 25.61
C GLU A 622 -43.04 47.67 26.21
N PRO A 623 -43.52 46.73 25.37
CA PRO A 623 -44.14 45.50 25.85
C PRO A 623 -43.10 44.54 26.45
N GLU A 624 -43.39 43.97 27.62
CA GLU A 624 -42.52 43.00 28.31
C GLU A 624 -42.16 41.81 27.40
N ILE A 625 -40.86 41.50 27.31
CA ILE A 625 -40.31 40.44 26.45
C ILE A 625 -39.97 39.20 27.31
N PRO A 626 -40.51 38.01 26.99
CA PRO A 626 -40.14 36.76 27.65
C PRO A 626 -38.67 36.39 27.45
N HIS A 627 -38.06 35.73 28.43
CA HIS A 627 -36.76 35.07 28.23
C HIS A 627 -36.86 34.04 27.09
N GLY A 628 -35.92 34.06 26.13
CA GLY A 628 -35.96 33.18 24.97
C GLY A 628 -36.96 33.61 23.89
N GLY A 629 -37.30 34.90 23.81
CA GLY A 629 -38.20 35.44 22.79
C GLY A 629 -37.93 36.90 22.43
N TYR A 630 -38.60 37.37 21.38
CA TYR A 630 -38.51 38.74 20.87
C TYR A 630 -39.88 39.23 20.38
N VAL A 631 -40.04 40.54 20.25
CA VAL A 631 -41.30 41.19 19.87
C VAL A 631 -41.13 42.04 18.62
N THR A 632 -42.18 42.13 17.81
CA THR A 632 -42.21 42.87 16.55
C THR A 632 -43.43 43.79 16.50
N GLY A 633 -43.22 45.07 16.17
CA GLY A 633 -44.26 46.10 16.11
C GLY A 633 -43.64 47.46 15.76
N TYR A 634 -44.47 48.40 15.31
CA TYR A 634 -44.00 49.69 14.75
C TYR A 634 -44.44 50.93 15.56
N SER A 635 -45.33 50.78 16.53
CA SER A 635 -45.74 51.85 17.47
C SER A 635 -46.34 51.24 18.74
N PHE A 636 -46.47 52.03 19.80
CA PHE A 636 -46.95 51.61 21.13
C PHE A 636 -48.16 52.44 21.63
N ASP A 637 -48.72 53.27 20.77
CA ASP A 637 -49.82 54.19 21.04
C ASP A 637 -51.18 53.48 21.06
N VAL A 638 -52.21 54.13 21.62
CA VAL A 638 -53.56 53.54 21.76
C VAL A 638 -54.11 53.01 20.42
N GLY A 639 -54.43 51.71 20.39
CA GLY A 639 -54.84 50.98 19.19
C GLY A 639 -53.72 50.34 18.36
N ALA A 640 -52.44 50.54 18.72
CA ALA A 640 -51.31 49.84 18.11
C ALA A 640 -51.26 48.35 18.51
N GLU A 641 -50.58 47.53 17.71
CA GLU A 641 -50.59 46.07 17.85
C GLU A 641 -49.19 45.47 17.64
N VAL A 642 -48.82 44.52 18.50
CA VAL A 642 -47.49 43.88 18.54
C VAL A 642 -47.61 42.35 18.49
N GLU A 643 -46.63 41.70 17.88
CA GLU A 643 -46.56 40.25 17.70
C GLU A 643 -45.25 39.67 18.27
N TYR A 644 -45.38 38.59 19.03
CA TYR A 644 -44.32 37.91 19.78
C TYR A 644 -43.85 36.62 19.09
N HIS A 645 -42.54 36.40 19.12
CA HIS A 645 -41.86 35.25 18.56
C HIS A 645 -40.89 34.65 19.60
N CYS A 646 -40.55 33.37 19.48
CA CYS A 646 -39.54 32.75 20.33
C CYS A 646 -38.21 32.57 19.58
N GLU A 647 -37.11 32.53 20.34
CA GLU A 647 -35.77 32.24 19.82
C GLU A 647 -35.61 30.76 19.44
N ALA A 648 -34.57 30.44 18.66
CA ALA A 648 -34.29 29.05 18.27
C ALA A 648 -34.17 28.13 19.50
N GLY A 649 -34.69 26.90 19.39
CA GLY A 649 -34.77 25.96 20.51
C GLY A 649 -35.97 26.16 21.45
N HIS A 650 -36.77 27.22 21.28
CA HIS A 650 -37.93 27.52 22.12
C HIS A 650 -39.25 27.45 21.33
N TYR A 651 -40.37 27.13 22.01
CA TYR A 651 -41.72 27.25 21.45
C TYR A 651 -42.63 28.12 22.32
N SER A 652 -43.60 28.79 21.68
CA SER A 652 -44.54 29.70 22.34
C SER A 652 -45.74 28.96 22.93
N THR A 653 -46.22 29.45 24.08
CA THR A 653 -47.48 29.03 24.72
C THR A 653 -48.24 30.26 25.24
N GLY A 654 -49.45 30.49 24.72
CA GLY A 654 -50.25 31.69 24.95
C GLY A 654 -50.62 32.40 23.64
N ASP A 655 -51.33 33.52 23.72
CA ASP A 655 -51.64 34.35 22.55
C ASP A 655 -50.42 35.18 22.16
N THR A 656 -49.99 35.11 20.90
CA THR A 656 -48.77 35.78 20.42
C THR A 656 -48.98 37.24 20.01
N ARG A 657 -50.17 37.82 20.18
CA ARG A 657 -50.57 39.11 19.59
C ARG A 657 -51.31 39.96 20.63
N ARG A 658 -50.84 41.19 20.88
CA ARG A 658 -51.39 42.09 21.91
C ARG A 658 -51.62 43.50 21.35
N VAL A 659 -52.68 44.17 21.81
CA VAL A 659 -53.12 45.51 21.37
C VAL A 659 -53.03 46.49 22.53
N CYS A 660 -52.56 47.72 22.28
CA CYS A 660 -52.53 48.80 23.26
C CYS A 660 -53.95 49.36 23.48
N THR A 661 -54.42 49.36 24.72
CA THR A 661 -55.78 49.78 25.09
C THR A 661 -55.84 51.23 25.61
N ARG A 662 -57.05 51.78 25.71
CA ARG A 662 -57.30 53.13 26.24
C ARG A 662 -56.90 53.31 27.71
N ASP A 663 -56.79 52.22 28.47
CA ASP A 663 -56.37 52.23 29.87
C ASP A 663 -54.83 52.17 30.02
N ALA A 664 -54.10 52.65 29.00
CA ALA A 664 -52.63 52.65 28.89
C ALA A 664 -51.96 51.28 29.14
N THR A 665 -52.65 50.17 28.83
CA THR A 665 -52.17 48.80 29.05
C THR A 665 -52.33 47.91 27.82
N TRP A 666 -51.38 46.99 27.65
CA TRP A 666 -51.42 45.94 26.61
C TRP A 666 -52.45 44.87 26.95
N SER A 667 -53.29 44.49 25.98
CA SER A 667 -54.32 43.46 26.16
C SER A 667 -53.73 42.09 26.54
N GLY A 668 -54.32 41.41 27.53
CA GLY A 668 -53.93 40.05 27.92
C GLY A 668 -52.55 39.97 28.58
N GLU A 669 -51.99 38.76 28.66
CA GLU A 669 -50.66 38.46 29.22
C GLU A 669 -49.67 38.13 28.08
N PRO A 670 -48.34 38.29 28.26
CA PRO A 670 -47.37 37.87 27.26
C PRO A 670 -47.28 36.32 27.13
N PRO A 671 -47.00 35.78 25.94
CA PRO A 671 -46.83 34.33 25.75
C PRO A 671 -45.52 33.84 26.38
N ASN A 672 -45.49 32.59 26.85
CA ASN A 672 -44.30 31.99 27.45
C ASN A 672 -43.49 31.21 26.39
N CYS A 673 -42.19 31.50 26.27
CA CYS A 673 -41.25 30.81 25.38
C CYS A 673 -40.48 29.72 26.15
N THR A 674 -40.81 28.45 25.91
CA THR A 674 -40.17 27.32 26.62
C THR A 674 -39.11 26.65 25.78
N PHE A 675 -37.86 26.67 26.26
CA PHE A 675 -36.73 25.93 25.67
C PHE A 675 -36.94 24.41 25.76
N VAL A 676 -36.50 23.69 24.74
CA VAL A 676 -36.52 22.22 24.72
C VAL A 676 -35.17 21.69 24.26
N ASP A 677 -34.59 20.78 25.04
CA ASP A 677 -33.40 20.00 24.71
C ASP A 677 -33.75 18.50 24.71
N CYS A 678 -33.46 17.81 23.60
CA CYS A 678 -33.66 16.37 23.45
C CYS A 678 -32.43 15.54 23.88
N GLY A 679 -31.34 16.20 24.26
CA GLY A 679 -30.09 15.60 24.70
C GLY A 679 -29.31 14.86 23.60
N ARG A 680 -28.05 14.53 23.88
CA ARG A 680 -27.21 13.74 22.97
C ARG A 680 -27.67 12.29 22.93
N VAL A 681 -27.82 11.73 21.72
CA VAL A 681 -28.18 10.32 21.55
C VAL A 681 -26.98 9.39 21.82
N PRO A 682 -27.22 8.14 22.26
CA PRO A 682 -26.16 7.15 22.45
C PRO A 682 -25.38 6.84 21.15
N PRO A 683 -24.08 6.51 21.22
CA PRO A 683 -23.28 6.16 20.05
C PRO A 683 -23.86 4.99 19.24
N LEU A 684 -24.00 5.18 17.93
CA LEU A 684 -24.55 4.16 17.03
C LEU A 684 -23.57 2.99 16.87
N VAL A 685 -23.92 1.83 17.42
CA VAL A 685 -23.07 0.63 17.39
C VAL A 685 -22.85 0.17 15.93
N ARG A 686 -21.60 0.29 15.46
CA ARG A 686 -21.18 0.07 14.06
C ARG A 686 -21.73 1.09 13.07
N GLY A 687 -21.86 2.33 13.52
CA GLY A 687 -22.09 3.51 12.70
C GLY A 687 -21.56 4.77 13.37
N GLU A 688 -22.07 5.90 12.92
CA GLU A 688 -21.80 7.26 13.37
C GLU A 688 -23.15 7.99 13.47
N VAL A 689 -23.26 8.93 14.41
CA VAL A 689 -24.38 9.90 14.44
C VAL A 689 -23.79 11.27 14.18
N ARG A 690 -24.39 12.01 13.24
CA ARG A 690 -23.98 13.36 12.87
C ARG A 690 -25.08 14.33 13.26
N TYR A 691 -24.76 15.32 14.07
CA TYR A 691 -25.61 16.48 14.32
C TYR A 691 -25.48 17.41 13.12
N LEU A 692 -26.61 17.85 12.54
CA LEU A 692 -26.62 18.63 11.29
C LEU A 692 -26.54 20.14 11.54
N GLN A 693 -26.76 20.57 12.78
CA GLN A 693 -26.61 21.93 13.28
C GLN A 693 -25.21 22.15 13.85
N GLU A 694 -24.75 23.40 13.79
CA GLU A 694 -23.48 23.83 14.38
C GLU A 694 -23.46 23.59 15.91
N GLY A 695 -22.26 23.39 16.46
CA GLY A 695 -22.07 23.12 17.90
C GLY A 695 -22.57 21.76 18.41
N GLU A 696 -22.99 20.85 17.53
CA GLU A 696 -23.67 19.58 17.87
C GLU A 696 -24.97 19.81 18.66
N ALA A 697 -25.77 20.80 18.25
CA ALA A 697 -26.98 21.21 18.94
C ALA A 697 -28.05 20.11 19.07
N THR A 698 -28.73 20.10 20.21
CA THR A 698 -29.75 19.11 20.60
C THR A 698 -31.12 19.72 20.93
N PHE A 699 -31.27 21.04 20.72
CA PHE A 699 -32.49 21.79 21.00
C PHE A 699 -33.63 21.56 19.97
N LEU A 700 -34.82 22.14 20.22
CA LEU A 700 -36.00 22.03 19.36
C LEU A 700 -35.69 22.20 17.85
N ASP A 701 -36.26 21.32 17.02
CA ASP A 701 -36.05 21.26 15.56
C ASP A 701 -34.60 20.95 15.09
N SER A 702 -33.64 20.74 16.01
CA SER A 702 -32.34 20.14 15.66
C SER A 702 -32.50 18.75 15.05
N GLN A 703 -31.56 18.36 14.19
CA GLN A 703 -31.62 17.15 13.38
C GLN A 703 -30.33 16.34 13.49
N ILE A 704 -30.49 15.01 13.57
CA ILE A 704 -29.39 14.05 13.54
C ILE A 704 -29.53 13.08 12.36
N GLN A 705 -28.43 12.80 11.68
CA GLN A 705 -28.30 11.76 10.66
C GLN A 705 -27.57 10.53 11.24
N HIS A 706 -28.11 9.34 10.99
CA HIS A 706 -27.53 8.07 11.40
C HIS A 706 -26.85 7.39 10.20
N VAL A 707 -25.53 7.23 10.24
CA VAL A 707 -24.73 6.67 9.14
C VAL A 707 -24.14 5.34 9.58
N CYS A 708 -24.36 4.26 8.84
CA CYS A 708 -23.77 2.96 9.18
C CYS A 708 -22.37 2.76 8.58
N ASN A 709 -21.53 1.99 9.29
CA ASN A 709 -20.23 1.58 8.79
C ASN A 709 -20.38 0.69 7.55
N THR A 710 -19.32 0.61 6.74
CA THR A 710 -19.30 -0.24 5.56
C THR A 710 -19.69 -1.68 5.89
N ASN A 711 -20.53 -2.28 5.02
CA ASN A 711 -21.15 -3.60 5.19
C ASN A 711 -22.28 -3.67 6.24
N PHE A 712 -22.76 -2.54 6.77
CA PHE A 712 -23.96 -2.45 7.61
C PHE A 712 -25.02 -1.57 6.95
N ARG A 713 -26.29 -1.97 7.04
CA ARG A 713 -27.45 -1.19 6.58
C ARG A 713 -28.12 -0.54 7.78
N LEU A 714 -28.65 0.66 7.57
CA LEU A 714 -29.52 1.28 8.55
C LEU A 714 -30.88 0.57 8.58
N VAL A 715 -31.42 0.36 9.78
CA VAL A 715 -32.79 -0.08 10.01
C VAL A 715 -33.37 0.77 11.14
N GLY A 716 -34.45 1.50 10.84
CA GLY A 716 -34.92 2.67 11.58
C GLY A 716 -34.72 3.94 10.75
N ASP A 717 -34.99 5.11 11.32
CA ASP A 717 -35.02 6.36 10.55
C ASP A 717 -33.62 6.99 10.42
N GLU A 718 -33.23 7.35 9.20
CA GLU A 718 -31.93 8.00 8.91
C GLU A 718 -31.83 9.36 9.60
N PHE A 719 -32.88 10.18 9.44
CA PHE A 719 -32.99 11.50 10.05
C PHE A 719 -33.96 11.46 11.22
N ARG A 720 -33.58 12.03 12.35
CA ARG A 720 -34.45 12.24 13.53
C ARG A 720 -34.36 13.69 13.96
N THR A 721 -35.48 14.25 14.42
CA THR A 721 -35.64 15.67 14.75
C THR A 721 -36.04 15.83 16.21
N CYS A 722 -35.49 16.80 16.93
CA CYS A 722 -35.91 17.10 18.29
C CYS A 722 -37.32 17.72 18.30
N ASN A 723 -38.28 17.09 19.00
CA ASN A 723 -39.65 17.60 19.12
C ASN A 723 -39.87 18.41 20.40
N LYS A 724 -41.01 19.12 20.47
CA LYS A 724 -41.40 19.95 21.62
C LYS A 724 -41.64 19.17 22.92
N GLU A 725 -41.80 17.85 22.83
CA GLU A 725 -41.89 16.93 23.97
C GLU A 725 -40.52 16.52 24.55
N GLY A 726 -39.40 17.05 24.03
CA GLY A 726 -38.05 16.72 24.50
C GLY A 726 -37.55 15.37 24.02
N GLN A 727 -38.03 14.89 22.87
CA GLN A 727 -37.71 13.58 22.31
C GLN A 727 -37.30 13.66 20.84
N TRP A 728 -36.31 12.85 20.47
CA TRP A 728 -35.96 12.62 19.07
C TRP A 728 -37.07 11.84 18.35
N SER A 729 -37.60 12.41 17.26
CA SER A 729 -38.68 11.83 16.46
C SER A 729 -38.29 10.49 15.82
N GLY A 730 -39.27 9.71 15.35
CA GLY A 730 -39.01 8.44 14.65
C GLY A 730 -38.45 7.30 15.52
N GLN A 731 -38.13 6.19 14.87
CA GLN A 731 -37.56 4.99 15.47
C GLN A 731 -36.05 5.12 15.66
N VAL A 732 -35.54 4.60 16.78
CA VAL A 732 -34.10 4.50 17.06
C VAL A 732 -33.44 3.62 16.00
N ALA A 733 -32.53 4.21 15.22
CA ALA A 733 -31.85 3.51 14.15
C ALA A 733 -30.77 2.55 14.68
N LYS A 734 -30.61 1.42 13.99
CA LYS A 734 -29.60 0.39 14.27
C LYS A 734 -28.90 -0.04 12.97
N CYS A 735 -27.62 -0.38 13.08
CA CYS A 735 -26.82 -0.89 11.98
C CYS A 735 -26.84 -2.42 11.93
N GLU A 736 -27.66 -2.99 11.03
CA GLU A 736 -27.73 -4.44 10.80
C GLU A 736 -26.65 -4.89 9.81
N GLU A 737 -26.04 -6.06 10.07
CA GLU A 737 -25.03 -6.62 9.17
C GLU A 737 -25.65 -6.99 7.81
N ILE A 738 -25.10 -6.45 6.73
CA ILE A 738 -25.56 -6.77 5.37
C ILE A 738 -25.11 -8.18 5.02
N ARG A 739 -26.07 -8.99 4.57
CA ARG A 739 -25.86 -10.40 4.27
C ARG A 739 -26.64 -10.80 3.02
N CYS A 740 -25.97 -11.52 2.14
CA CYS A 740 -26.63 -12.16 1.00
C CYS A 740 -27.35 -13.45 1.45
N SER A 741 -28.47 -13.74 0.78
CA SER A 741 -29.21 -14.99 0.89
C SER A 741 -28.43 -16.17 0.29
N ASN A 742 -28.99 -17.38 0.45
CA ASN A 742 -28.50 -18.58 -0.23
C ASN A 742 -28.25 -18.34 -1.72
N PRO A 743 -27.08 -18.74 -2.25
CA PRO A 743 -26.80 -18.66 -3.67
C PRO A 743 -27.57 -19.72 -4.45
N GLU A 744 -27.95 -19.39 -5.67
CA GLU A 744 -28.55 -20.35 -6.59
C GLU A 744 -27.52 -21.40 -7.02
N VAL A 745 -27.94 -22.67 -7.09
CA VAL A 745 -27.14 -23.78 -7.62
C VAL A 745 -27.74 -24.20 -8.97
N PRO A 746 -27.10 -23.88 -10.10
CA PRO A 746 -27.51 -24.35 -11.42
C PRO A 746 -27.48 -25.88 -11.51
N ASP A 747 -28.26 -26.44 -12.42
CA ASP A 747 -28.25 -27.88 -12.66
C ASP A 747 -26.94 -28.28 -13.37
N LEU A 748 -26.38 -29.44 -13.00
CA LEU A 748 -25.02 -29.89 -13.37
C LEU A 748 -23.89 -28.94 -12.90
N ALA A 749 -24.17 -28.03 -11.97
CA ALA A 749 -23.16 -27.21 -11.30
C ALA A 749 -22.93 -27.63 -9.84
N ARG A 750 -21.66 -27.63 -9.44
CA ARG A 750 -21.20 -27.69 -8.06
C ARG A 750 -20.66 -26.33 -7.68
N ILE A 751 -20.91 -25.86 -6.45
CA ILE A 751 -20.39 -24.58 -5.99
C ILE A 751 -19.47 -24.74 -4.78
N SER A 752 -18.36 -23.99 -4.78
CA SER A 752 -17.45 -23.85 -3.65
C SER A 752 -17.72 -22.50 -2.99
N ILE A 753 -18.16 -22.50 -1.73
CA ILE A 753 -18.52 -21.29 -0.99
C ILE A 753 -17.39 -20.92 -0.03
N ALA A 754 -16.70 -19.81 -0.32
CA ALA A 754 -15.65 -19.25 0.52
C ALA A 754 -16.24 -18.20 1.47
N ARG A 755 -16.74 -18.68 2.62
CA ARG A 755 -17.28 -17.83 3.69
C ARG A 755 -16.16 -17.04 4.37
N ASN A 756 -16.33 -15.72 4.52
CA ASN A 756 -15.38 -14.90 5.28
C ASN A 756 -15.58 -14.98 6.81
N ASP A 757 -16.72 -15.47 7.27
CA ASP A 757 -17.07 -15.67 8.69
C ASP A 757 -16.75 -17.07 9.22
N ARG A 758 -16.21 -17.97 8.39
CA ARG A 758 -15.69 -19.30 8.77
C ARG A 758 -14.28 -19.51 8.21
N ARG A 759 -13.58 -20.56 8.66
CA ARG A 759 -12.27 -20.97 8.12
C ARG A 759 -12.42 -21.95 6.94
N LEU A 760 -13.32 -22.93 7.10
CA LEU A 760 -13.68 -23.92 6.08
C LEU A 760 -14.45 -23.28 4.92
N SER A 761 -14.11 -23.64 3.68
CA SER A 761 -15.03 -23.54 2.55
C SER A 761 -16.03 -24.69 2.59
N SER A 762 -17.26 -24.49 2.11
CA SER A 762 -18.24 -25.57 1.92
C SER A 762 -18.47 -25.83 0.44
N VAL A 763 -18.28 -27.07 0.00
CA VAL A 763 -18.60 -27.52 -1.36
C VAL A 763 -19.99 -28.13 -1.36
N VAL A 764 -20.87 -27.61 -2.23
CA VAL A 764 -22.26 -28.02 -2.42
C VAL A 764 -22.35 -28.64 -3.81
N ARG A 765 -22.81 -29.91 -3.94
CA ARG A 765 -22.74 -30.68 -5.20
C ARG A 765 -24.01 -30.60 -6.06
N GLY A 766 -25.07 -30.00 -5.53
CA GLY A 766 -26.37 -29.80 -6.19
C GLY A 766 -27.31 -29.04 -5.25
N LYS A 767 -28.53 -28.72 -5.71
CA LYS A 767 -29.50 -27.95 -4.91
C LYS A 767 -29.81 -28.59 -3.54
N ASP A 768 -29.88 -29.92 -3.48
CA ASP A 768 -30.27 -30.68 -2.28
C ASP A 768 -29.20 -30.70 -1.17
N ASP A 769 -27.94 -30.42 -1.50
CA ASP A 769 -26.83 -30.28 -0.52
C ASP A 769 -26.89 -28.94 0.25
N MET A 770 -27.75 -28.00 -0.16
CA MET A 770 -27.83 -26.66 0.42
C MET A 770 -28.68 -26.63 1.69
N MET A 771 -28.12 -26.15 2.80
CA MET A 771 -28.92 -25.91 4.02
C MET A 771 -29.90 -24.74 3.79
N PRO A 772 -31.17 -24.86 4.21
CA PRO A 772 -32.09 -23.72 4.21
C PRO A 772 -31.60 -22.59 5.13
N ASP A 773 -32.09 -21.38 4.86
CA ASP A 773 -31.94 -20.17 5.68
C ASP A 773 -30.49 -19.74 6.02
N GLN A 774 -29.48 -20.22 5.29
CA GLN A 774 -28.13 -19.70 5.39
C GLN A 774 -28.01 -18.30 4.77
N THR A 775 -27.18 -17.48 5.43
CA THR A 775 -26.82 -16.13 4.98
C THR A 775 -25.30 -15.92 5.07
N TYR A 776 -24.80 -15.02 4.23
CA TYR A 776 -23.37 -14.84 3.95
C TYR A 776 -23.01 -13.35 4.04
N LYS A 777 -21.96 -13.00 4.80
CA LYS A 777 -21.56 -11.58 4.93
C LYS A 777 -20.99 -11.06 3.60
N VAL A 778 -21.10 -9.74 3.39
CA VAL A 778 -20.42 -9.00 2.31
C VAL A 778 -18.95 -9.41 2.20
N GLY A 779 -18.46 -9.66 0.98
CA GLY A 779 -17.11 -10.16 0.73
C GLY A 779 -16.91 -11.66 0.99
N SER A 780 -17.98 -12.43 1.16
CA SER A 780 -17.96 -13.88 0.91
C SER A 780 -18.05 -14.14 -0.59
N THR A 781 -17.38 -15.17 -1.11
CA THR A 781 -17.42 -15.52 -2.54
C THR A 781 -17.95 -16.92 -2.77
N ILE A 782 -18.48 -17.13 -3.98
CA ILE A 782 -18.96 -18.41 -4.48
C ILE A 782 -18.38 -18.65 -5.87
N THR A 783 -17.82 -19.84 -6.08
CA THR A 783 -17.20 -20.25 -7.34
C THR A 783 -17.98 -21.42 -7.93
N TYR A 784 -18.31 -21.33 -9.21
CA TYR A 784 -19.09 -22.33 -9.95
C TYR A 784 -18.16 -23.26 -10.73
N ARG A 785 -18.42 -24.56 -10.65
CA ARG A 785 -17.78 -25.61 -11.46
C ARG A 785 -18.86 -26.51 -12.04
N CYS A 786 -18.95 -26.58 -13.35
CA CYS A 786 -19.82 -27.56 -14.01
C CYS A 786 -19.26 -28.98 -13.91
N ASP A 787 -20.13 -29.97 -14.06
CA ASP A 787 -19.72 -31.37 -14.22
C ASP A 787 -18.89 -31.60 -15.50
N LYS A 788 -18.20 -32.75 -15.54
CA LYS A 788 -17.24 -33.11 -16.59
C LYS A 788 -17.85 -32.98 -18.00
N GLY A 789 -17.18 -32.25 -18.88
CA GLY A 789 -17.61 -31.98 -20.26
C GLY A 789 -18.48 -30.73 -20.43
N TYR A 790 -18.76 -29.99 -19.36
CA TYR A 790 -19.53 -28.75 -19.38
C TYR A 790 -18.66 -27.53 -19.03
N VAL A 791 -18.97 -26.39 -19.66
CA VAL A 791 -18.37 -25.07 -19.44
C VAL A 791 -19.34 -24.19 -18.67
N VAL A 792 -18.81 -23.31 -17.80
CA VAL A 792 -19.60 -22.30 -17.09
C VAL A 792 -19.93 -21.15 -18.04
N GLU A 793 -21.22 -20.93 -18.32
CA GLU A 793 -21.69 -19.84 -19.19
C GLU A 793 -22.18 -18.67 -18.33
N GLY A 794 -21.30 -17.70 -18.09
CA GLY A 794 -21.54 -16.54 -17.23
C GLY A 794 -20.42 -16.29 -16.21
N ALA A 795 -20.73 -15.65 -15.09
CA ALA A 795 -19.76 -15.33 -14.06
C ALA A 795 -19.32 -16.59 -13.26
N THR A 796 -18.09 -17.06 -13.50
CA THR A 796 -17.49 -18.21 -12.79
C THR A 796 -17.34 -18.00 -11.28
N MET A 797 -17.26 -16.74 -10.84
CA MET A 797 -17.28 -16.35 -9.43
C MET A 797 -18.29 -15.22 -9.22
N ARG A 798 -19.07 -15.29 -8.12
CA ARG A 798 -19.89 -14.17 -7.62
C ARG A 798 -19.42 -13.79 -6.21
N THR A 799 -19.48 -12.51 -5.88
CA THR A 799 -19.12 -11.97 -4.55
C THR A 799 -20.36 -11.38 -3.89
N CYS A 800 -20.56 -11.59 -2.59
CA CYS A 800 -21.63 -10.93 -1.86
C CYS A 800 -21.29 -9.43 -1.71
N LEU A 801 -22.14 -8.55 -2.23
CA LEU A 801 -21.92 -7.10 -2.30
C LEU A 801 -22.54 -6.35 -1.10
N ALA A 802 -22.10 -5.10 -0.92
CA ALA A 802 -22.55 -4.22 0.16
C ALA A 802 -24.02 -3.74 0.02
N ASN A 803 -24.75 -4.16 -1.01
CA ASN A 803 -26.20 -3.98 -1.15
C ASN A 803 -27.00 -5.24 -0.73
N GLY A 804 -26.33 -6.33 -0.33
CA GLY A 804 -26.95 -7.61 0.02
C GLY A 804 -27.25 -8.54 -1.17
N THR A 805 -26.83 -8.20 -2.39
CA THR A 805 -26.96 -9.07 -3.57
C THR A 805 -25.63 -9.72 -3.94
N TRP A 806 -25.69 -10.79 -4.74
CA TRP A 806 -24.49 -11.35 -5.37
C TRP A 806 -24.07 -10.50 -6.58
N SER A 807 -22.77 -10.40 -6.86
CA SER A 807 -22.18 -9.45 -7.82
C SER A 807 -22.50 -9.68 -9.30
N ALA A 808 -23.21 -10.75 -9.62
CA ALA A 808 -23.74 -11.09 -10.95
C ALA A 808 -24.91 -12.07 -10.77
N GLU A 809 -25.59 -12.42 -11.86
CA GLU A 809 -26.58 -13.52 -11.90
C GLU A 809 -25.88 -14.90 -11.80
N ALA A 810 -26.67 -15.97 -11.64
CA ALA A 810 -26.13 -17.33 -11.63
C ALA A 810 -25.72 -17.76 -13.05
N PRO A 811 -24.52 -18.32 -13.26
CA PRO A 811 -24.12 -18.81 -14.58
C PRO A 811 -24.84 -20.12 -14.95
N GLY A 812 -24.93 -20.41 -16.24
CA GLY A 812 -25.36 -21.72 -16.76
C GLY A 812 -24.22 -22.74 -16.82
N CYS A 813 -24.58 -24.00 -17.10
CA CYS A 813 -23.63 -25.05 -17.46
C CYS A 813 -23.94 -25.60 -18.86
N LYS A 814 -23.01 -25.40 -19.79
CA LYS A 814 -23.16 -25.65 -21.22
C LYS A 814 -22.30 -26.84 -21.63
N PHE A 815 -22.90 -27.88 -22.21
CA PHE A 815 -22.13 -29.00 -22.76
C PHE A 815 -21.31 -28.53 -23.97
N VAL A 816 -20.04 -28.93 -24.04
CA VAL A 816 -19.15 -28.60 -25.14
C VAL A 816 -18.43 -29.86 -25.60
N ASP A 817 -18.52 -30.14 -26.90
CA ASP A 817 -17.88 -31.26 -27.59
C ASP A 817 -17.04 -30.72 -28.76
N CYS A 818 -15.79 -31.16 -28.85
CA CYS A 818 -14.88 -30.79 -29.94
C CYS A 818 -14.91 -31.80 -31.11
N GLY A 819 -15.71 -32.86 -31.00
CA GLY A 819 -15.80 -33.92 -31.99
C GLY A 819 -14.52 -34.76 -32.10
N LEU A 820 -14.50 -35.70 -33.05
CA LEU A 820 -13.33 -36.54 -33.29
C LEU A 820 -12.14 -35.71 -33.79
N PRO A 821 -10.92 -35.90 -33.24
CA PRO A 821 -9.72 -35.24 -33.72
C PRO A 821 -9.41 -35.49 -35.21
N GLU A 822 -8.79 -34.51 -35.85
CA GLU A 822 -8.34 -34.60 -37.23
C GLU A 822 -7.24 -35.66 -37.40
N SER A 823 -7.38 -36.57 -38.36
CA SER A 823 -6.39 -37.63 -38.61
C SER A 823 -5.10 -37.09 -39.24
N ILE A 824 -3.96 -37.47 -38.69
CA ILE A 824 -2.62 -37.26 -39.27
C ILE A 824 -2.22 -38.43 -40.18
N SER A 825 -1.25 -38.23 -41.06
CA SER A 825 -0.66 -39.28 -41.90
C SER A 825 0.78 -38.91 -42.26
N PRO A 826 1.75 -39.85 -42.25
CA PRO A 826 1.64 -41.23 -41.75
C PRO A 826 1.73 -41.27 -40.21
N GLY A 827 0.65 -41.70 -39.55
CA GLY A 827 0.51 -41.70 -38.10
C GLY A 827 -0.94 -41.87 -37.63
N VAL A 828 -1.16 -41.76 -36.32
CA VAL A 828 -2.46 -41.93 -35.65
C VAL A 828 -2.65 -40.95 -34.49
N TYR A 829 -3.91 -40.75 -34.07
CA TYR A 829 -4.23 -40.10 -32.80
C TYR A 829 -4.74 -41.12 -31.77
N ARG A 830 -4.54 -40.83 -30.49
CA ARG A 830 -5.10 -41.57 -29.34
C ARG A 830 -5.86 -40.61 -28.44
N LEU A 831 -7.02 -41.03 -27.93
CA LEU A 831 -7.84 -40.30 -26.94
C LEU A 831 -7.71 -40.99 -25.57
N PRO A 832 -6.86 -40.52 -24.62
CA PRO A 832 -6.60 -41.23 -23.37
C PRO A 832 -7.83 -41.36 -22.45
N SER A 833 -8.81 -40.48 -22.58
CA SER A 833 -10.10 -40.54 -21.87
C SER A 833 -11.22 -41.20 -22.68
N ASN A 834 -10.98 -41.56 -23.95
CA ASN A 834 -11.98 -42.05 -24.90
C ASN A 834 -13.23 -41.13 -25.04
N GLU A 835 -13.01 -39.81 -24.94
CA GLU A 835 -14.03 -38.76 -24.94
C GLU A 835 -13.54 -37.54 -25.74
N THR A 836 -14.46 -36.71 -26.21
CA THR A 836 -14.18 -35.51 -27.03
C THR A 836 -14.72 -34.21 -26.41
N SER A 837 -15.35 -34.28 -25.23
CA SER A 837 -15.95 -33.15 -24.50
C SER A 837 -14.92 -32.20 -23.88
N TYR A 838 -15.35 -31.02 -23.42
CA TYR A 838 -14.50 -30.01 -22.76
C TYR A 838 -13.51 -30.59 -21.74
N GLY A 839 -12.24 -30.20 -21.86
CA GLY A 839 -11.15 -30.69 -21.03
C GLY A 839 -10.62 -32.09 -21.40
N ALA A 840 -11.22 -32.80 -22.37
CA ALA A 840 -10.63 -34.00 -22.95
C ALA A 840 -9.30 -33.68 -23.65
N THR A 841 -8.45 -34.69 -23.80
CA THR A 841 -7.13 -34.57 -24.44
C THR A 841 -6.98 -35.59 -25.56
N VAL A 842 -6.24 -35.20 -26.59
CA VAL A 842 -5.79 -36.09 -27.67
C VAL A 842 -4.26 -36.03 -27.74
N SER A 843 -3.63 -37.18 -27.96
CA SER A 843 -2.19 -37.31 -28.22
C SER A 843 -1.95 -37.90 -29.60
N TYR A 844 -1.04 -37.32 -30.36
CA TYR A 844 -0.66 -37.70 -31.71
C TYR A 844 0.66 -38.46 -31.73
N GLU A 845 0.76 -39.44 -32.62
CA GLU A 845 1.90 -40.33 -32.76
C GLU A 845 2.11 -40.62 -34.25
N CYS A 846 3.35 -40.50 -34.72
CA CYS A 846 3.69 -40.75 -36.11
C CYS A 846 4.14 -42.19 -36.34
N ASP A 847 4.00 -42.67 -37.57
CA ASP A 847 4.45 -44.01 -37.96
C ASP A 847 6.00 -44.13 -37.86
N PRO A 848 6.56 -45.35 -37.78
CA PRO A 848 8.01 -45.55 -37.66
C PRO A 848 8.82 -44.77 -38.71
N ASN A 849 9.92 -44.17 -38.26
CA ASN A 849 10.79 -43.24 -39.00
C ASN A 849 10.22 -41.81 -39.22
N TRP A 850 9.09 -41.47 -38.61
CA TRP A 850 8.52 -40.12 -38.61
C TRP A 850 8.41 -39.55 -37.19
N LYS A 851 8.52 -38.23 -37.04
CA LYS A 851 8.37 -37.48 -35.79
C LYS A 851 7.28 -36.42 -35.90
N VAL A 852 6.69 -36.08 -34.77
CA VAL A 852 5.70 -35.01 -34.68
C VAL A 852 6.38 -33.64 -34.82
N GLU A 853 5.86 -32.82 -35.73
CA GLU A 853 6.08 -31.38 -35.83
C GLU A 853 4.84 -30.64 -35.27
N GLY A 854 5.07 -29.73 -34.31
CA GLY A 854 4.01 -29.02 -33.59
C GLY A 854 3.64 -29.68 -32.26
N LYS A 855 2.49 -29.28 -31.68
CA LYS A 855 2.04 -29.80 -30.37
C LYS A 855 1.47 -31.21 -30.52
N PHE A 856 2.23 -32.21 -30.05
CA PHE A 856 1.80 -33.62 -30.03
C PHE A 856 0.60 -33.89 -29.10
N ARG A 857 0.24 -32.95 -28.21
CA ARG A 857 -1.01 -32.96 -27.43
C ARG A 857 -1.86 -31.74 -27.76
N ARG A 858 -3.17 -31.97 -27.90
CA ARG A 858 -4.21 -30.95 -28.04
C ARG A 858 -5.32 -31.25 -27.02
N PHE A 859 -6.08 -30.25 -26.59
CA PHE A 859 -7.17 -30.39 -25.61
C PHE A 859 -8.44 -29.73 -26.11
N CYS A 860 -9.60 -30.24 -25.70
CA CYS A 860 -10.88 -29.67 -26.10
C CYS A 860 -11.15 -28.37 -25.32
N GLN A 861 -11.23 -27.25 -26.05
CA GLN A 861 -11.42 -25.90 -25.51
C GLN A 861 -12.91 -25.55 -25.34
N GLU A 862 -13.17 -24.48 -24.60
CA GLU A 862 -14.53 -23.97 -24.33
C GLU A 862 -15.32 -23.53 -25.58
N ASN A 863 -14.62 -23.22 -26.67
CA ASN A 863 -15.21 -22.83 -27.95
C ASN A 863 -15.63 -24.01 -28.84
N GLY A 864 -15.47 -25.26 -28.37
CA GLY A 864 -15.76 -26.46 -29.16
C GLY A 864 -14.71 -26.81 -30.21
N THR A 865 -13.47 -26.33 -30.08
CA THR A 865 -12.36 -26.74 -30.97
C THR A 865 -11.18 -27.32 -30.19
N TRP A 866 -10.48 -28.30 -30.79
CA TRP A 866 -9.21 -28.81 -30.28
C TRP A 866 -8.12 -27.73 -30.34
N SER A 867 -7.39 -27.53 -29.24
CA SER A 867 -6.43 -26.43 -29.09
C SER A 867 -5.27 -26.50 -30.09
N GLY A 868 -4.88 -25.34 -30.62
CA GLY A 868 -3.82 -25.22 -31.62
C GLY A 868 -4.09 -25.92 -32.96
N PRO A 869 -3.18 -25.76 -33.94
CA PRO A 869 -3.25 -26.49 -35.21
C PRO A 869 -2.99 -27.99 -35.02
N VAL A 870 -3.50 -28.80 -35.95
CA VAL A 870 -3.16 -30.24 -36.04
C VAL A 870 -1.63 -30.38 -36.22
N PRO A 871 -0.94 -31.23 -35.44
CA PRO A 871 0.46 -31.54 -35.70
C PRO A 871 0.66 -32.24 -37.05
N LYS A 872 1.89 -32.20 -37.57
CA LYS A 872 2.28 -32.93 -38.79
C LYS A 872 3.26 -34.05 -38.45
N CYS A 873 3.34 -35.05 -39.31
CA CYS A 873 4.42 -36.02 -39.28
C CYS A 873 5.47 -35.61 -40.31
N ILE A 874 6.69 -35.34 -39.85
CA ILE A 874 7.86 -35.07 -40.69
C ILE A 874 8.86 -36.22 -40.54
N GLN A 875 9.57 -36.56 -41.61
CA GLN A 875 10.51 -37.68 -41.57
C GLN A 875 11.64 -37.40 -40.59
N ILE A 876 12.08 -38.42 -39.86
CA ILE A 876 13.22 -38.31 -38.95
C ILE A 876 14.49 -38.26 -39.79
N GLN A 877 15.23 -37.16 -39.64
CA GLN A 877 16.53 -36.94 -40.25
C GLN A 877 17.57 -36.68 -39.16
N CYS A 878 18.78 -37.19 -39.35
CA CYS A 878 19.93 -36.89 -38.51
C CYS A 878 20.55 -35.52 -38.82
N PRO A 879 21.35 -34.94 -37.91
CA PRO A 879 22.13 -33.73 -38.16
C PRO A 879 23.04 -33.86 -39.36
N GLU A 880 23.25 -32.75 -40.04
CA GLU A 880 24.23 -32.63 -41.12
C GLU A 880 25.65 -32.76 -40.58
N LEU A 881 26.53 -33.43 -41.33
CA LEU A 881 27.89 -33.71 -40.92
C LEU A 881 28.90 -32.74 -41.55
N SER A 882 28.52 -32.09 -42.66
CA SER A 882 29.24 -31.01 -43.34
C SER A 882 29.89 -29.99 -42.38
N SER A 883 29.08 -29.40 -41.49
CA SER A 883 29.51 -28.36 -40.54
C SER A 883 30.24 -28.89 -39.31
N MET A 884 30.11 -30.19 -39.01
CA MET A 884 30.85 -30.84 -37.91
C MET A 884 32.27 -31.24 -38.32
N ALA A 885 32.54 -31.41 -39.62
CA ALA A 885 33.90 -31.69 -40.12
C ALA A 885 34.87 -30.52 -39.86
N GLU A 886 34.39 -29.28 -39.97
CA GLU A 886 35.21 -28.07 -39.81
C GLU A 886 35.77 -27.87 -38.39
N GLN A 887 35.10 -28.40 -37.36
CA GLN A 887 35.41 -28.09 -35.96
C GLN A 887 36.44 -29.02 -35.28
N GLY A 888 36.84 -30.13 -35.90
CA GLY A 888 37.56 -31.20 -35.16
C GLY A 888 38.66 -31.98 -35.87
N SER A 889 38.68 -32.10 -37.21
CA SER A 889 39.67 -32.98 -37.86
C SER A 889 40.12 -32.50 -39.23
N ARG A 890 41.38 -32.04 -39.32
CA ARG A 890 42.01 -31.65 -40.60
C ARG A 890 42.04 -32.85 -41.55
N GLY A 891 41.46 -32.67 -42.73
CA GLY A 891 41.48 -33.65 -43.82
C GLY A 891 40.43 -34.75 -43.72
N LEU A 892 39.40 -34.61 -42.88
CA LEU A 892 38.25 -35.53 -42.87
C LEU A 892 37.26 -35.19 -43.98
N ARG A 893 36.92 -36.18 -44.81
CA ARG A 893 35.86 -36.10 -45.82
C ARG A 893 34.68 -36.98 -45.42
N VAL A 894 33.48 -36.54 -45.75
CA VAL A 894 32.24 -37.28 -45.53
C VAL A 894 31.38 -37.30 -46.80
N GLU A 895 30.84 -38.47 -47.11
CA GLU A 895 29.80 -38.66 -48.13
C GLU A 895 28.50 -38.99 -47.40
N GLU A 896 27.57 -38.03 -47.35
CA GLU A 896 26.27 -38.17 -46.68
C GLU A 896 25.22 -38.75 -47.62
N GLY A 897 24.42 -39.72 -47.14
CA GLY A 897 23.14 -40.09 -47.75
C GLY A 897 22.05 -39.05 -47.48
N ASP A 898 20.78 -39.41 -47.72
CA ASP A 898 19.61 -38.53 -47.51
C ASP A 898 19.32 -38.15 -46.03
N ARG A 899 20.18 -38.61 -45.11
CA ARG A 899 20.13 -38.47 -43.64
C ARG A 899 18.85 -39.00 -42.97
N THR A 900 17.99 -39.73 -43.67
CA THR A 900 16.78 -40.36 -43.11
C THR A 900 17.12 -41.58 -42.24
N VAL A 901 16.19 -42.08 -41.42
CA VAL A 901 16.44 -43.27 -40.58
C VAL A 901 16.80 -44.49 -41.43
N GLY A 902 17.92 -45.14 -41.12
CA GLY A 902 18.48 -46.24 -41.92
C GLY A 902 19.35 -45.80 -43.11
N SER A 903 19.46 -44.50 -43.39
CA SER A 903 20.53 -43.98 -44.25
C SER A 903 21.89 -44.04 -43.54
N HIS A 904 22.95 -43.84 -44.31
CA HIS A 904 24.32 -43.91 -43.81
C HIS A 904 25.17 -42.74 -44.34
N ALA A 905 26.21 -42.39 -43.59
CA ALA A 905 27.28 -41.51 -44.02
C ALA A 905 28.61 -42.27 -44.01
N THR A 906 29.41 -42.12 -45.07
CA THR A 906 30.71 -42.78 -45.24
C THR A 906 31.83 -41.76 -45.02
N TYR A 907 32.90 -42.15 -44.35
CA TYR A 907 34.03 -41.29 -44.03
C TYR A 907 35.32 -41.76 -44.71
N SER A 908 36.12 -40.79 -45.14
CA SER A 908 37.47 -41.01 -45.68
C SER A 908 38.38 -39.85 -45.26
N CYS A 909 39.68 -40.02 -45.47
CA CYS A 909 40.67 -38.98 -45.20
C CYS A 909 41.35 -38.48 -46.48
N ASP A 910 41.82 -37.23 -46.45
CA ASP A 910 42.78 -36.70 -47.41
C ASP A 910 44.06 -37.55 -47.48
N ALA A 911 44.74 -37.50 -48.63
CA ALA A 911 46.01 -38.19 -48.83
C ALA A 911 47.05 -37.74 -47.79
N GLY A 912 47.69 -38.70 -47.14
CA GLY A 912 48.60 -38.47 -46.01
C GLY A 912 47.95 -38.55 -44.62
N TYR A 913 46.67 -38.88 -44.54
CA TYR A 913 45.96 -39.15 -43.29
C TYR A 913 45.31 -40.53 -43.29
N GLU A 914 45.24 -41.15 -42.11
CA GLU A 914 44.64 -42.44 -41.81
C GLU A 914 43.36 -42.22 -40.99
N LEU A 915 42.28 -42.93 -41.33
CA LEU A 915 41.01 -42.81 -40.60
C LEU A 915 41.07 -43.64 -39.31
N VAL A 916 40.99 -42.96 -38.16
CA VAL A 916 40.90 -43.55 -36.83
C VAL A 916 39.47 -43.41 -36.34
N GLY A 917 38.72 -44.50 -36.45
CA GLY A 917 37.31 -44.59 -36.06
C GLY A 917 36.46 -45.40 -37.06
N PRO A 918 35.12 -45.34 -36.94
CA PRO A 918 34.21 -46.02 -37.84
C PRO A 918 34.20 -45.40 -39.24
N THR A 919 34.37 -46.23 -40.28
CA THR A 919 34.32 -45.80 -41.70
C THR A 919 32.92 -45.43 -42.18
N ARG A 920 31.88 -45.86 -41.46
CA ARG A 920 30.47 -45.66 -41.81
C ARG A 920 29.65 -45.45 -40.55
N ARG A 921 28.75 -44.47 -40.58
CA ARG A 921 27.73 -44.20 -39.54
C ARG A 921 26.34 -44.41 -40.13
N SER A 922 25.37 -44.74 -39.29
CA SER A 922 23.97 -45.00 -39.66
C SER A 922 23.04 -44.07 -38.88
N CYS A 923 22.01 -43.53 -39.54
CA CYS A 923 21.07 -42.65 -38.86
C CYS A 923 20.01 -43.46 -38.09
N LEU A 924 19.97 -43.30 -36.77
CA LEU A 924 19.04 -43.99 -35.88
C LEU A 924 17.66 -43.33 -35.84
N GLN A 925 16.66 -44.10 -35.40
CA GLN A 925 15.26 -43.66 -35.25
C GLN A 925 15.05 -42.50 -34.27
N HIS A 926 16.05 -42.13 -33.46
CA HIS A 926 16.03 -40.94 -32.61
C HIS A 926 16.57 -39.67 -33.30
N GLY A 927 16.97 -39.74 -34.58
CA GLY A 927 17.59 -38.63 -35.29
C GLY A 927 19.02 -38.35 -34.84
N VAL A 928 19.76 -39.40 -34.46
CA VAL A 928 21.16 -39.35 -34.01
C VAL A 928 21.96 -40.40 -34.78
N TRP A 929 23.22 -40.11 -35.11
CA TRP A 929 24.13 -41.07 -35.74
C TRP A 929 24.56 -42.15 -34.72
N ASP A 930 24.61 -43.41 -35.15
CA ASP A 930 24.82 -44.61 -34.33
C ASP A 930 26.12 -44.68 -33.52
N THR A 931 27.22 -44.13 -34.04
CA THR A 931 28.51 -44.06 -33.35
C THR A 931 29.04 -42.62 -33.28
N GLU A 932 30.17 -42.42 -32.59
CA GLU A 932 30.93 -41.16 -32.61
C GLU A 932 31.51 -40.85 -34.01
N THR A 933 31.94 -39.59 -34.21
CA THR A 933 32.57 -39.12 -35.45
C THR A 933 34.03 -39.62 -35.53
N PRO A 934 34.46 -40.27 -36.64
CA PRO A 934 35.86 -40.68 -36.80
C PRO A 934 36.80 -39.48 -36.98
N THR A 935 38.11 -39.69 -36.80
CA THR A 935 39.13 -38.65 -36.95
C THR A 935 40.19 -39.05 -37.97
N CYS A 936 40.80 -38.06 -38.63
CA CYS A 936 41.94 -38.27 -39.53
C CYS A 936 43.25 -37.99 -38.80
N ARG A 937 44.05 -39.04 -38.60
CA ARG A 937 45.38 -38.98 -38.01
C ARG A 937 46.41 -38.86 -39.12
N ALA A 938 47.34 -37.90 -39.04
CA ALA A 938 48.41 -37.79 -40.02
C ALA A 938 49.25 -39.09 -40.06
N VAL A 939 49.55 -39.59 -41.26
CA VAL A 939 50.47 -40.71 -41.45
C VAL A 939 51.87 -40.22 -41.09
N VAL A 940 52.30 -40.59 -39.89
CA VAL A 940 53.67 -40.33 -39.41
C VAL A 940 54.50 -41.58 -39.60
N CYS A 941 55.53 -41.38 -40.40
CA CYS A 941 56.57 -42.30 -40.75
C CYS A 941 57.62 -42.33 -39.59
N GLU A 942 58.23 -43.49 -39.26
CA GLU A 942 59.23 -43.57 -38.17
C GLU A 942 60.51 -42.77 -38.49
N GLU A 943 61.27 -42.43 -37.43
CA GLU A 943 62.49 -41.63 -37.51
C GLU A 943 63.54 -42.32 -38.40
N PRO A 944 64.15 -41.60 -39.36
CA PRO A 944 65.13 -42.17 -40.29
C PRO A 944 66.38 -42.70 -39.59
N GLU A 945 66.74 -43.93 -39.91
CA GLU A 945 68.01 -44.54 -39.54
C GLU A 945 69.20 -43.65 -39.98
N GLN A 946 70.17 -43.47 -39.08
CA GLN A 946 71.46 -42.87 -39.41
C GLN A 946 72.42 -43.95 -39.92
N ILE A 947 73.16 -43.62 -40.98
CA ILE A 947 74.03 -44.56 -41.70
C ILE A 947 75.49 -44.37 -41.29
N LEU A 948 76.25 -45.45 -41.17
CA LEU A 948 77.70 -45.34 -40.94
C LEU A 948 78.38 -44.61 -42.10
N ASN A 949 79.41 -43.84 -41.78
CA ASN A 949 80.20 -43.06 -42.73
C ASN A 949 79.40 -42.05 -43.58
N GLY A 950 78.25 -41.59 -43.09
CA GLY A 950 77.47 -40.52 -43.71
C GLY A 950 76.60 -39.76 -42.71
N ARG A 951 75.85 -38.78 -43.22
CA ARG A 951 74.83 -38.03 -42.49
C ARG A 951 73.47 -38.15 -43.18
N MET A 952 72.42 -38.15 -42.37
CA MET A 952 71.03 -38.05 -42.79
C MET A 952 70.52 -36.65 -42.43
N ILE A 953 69.79 -36.01 -43.33
CA ILE A 953 69.23 -34.65 -43.15
C ILE A 953 67.72 -34.71 -43.39
N LYS A 954 66.91 -34.27 -42.42
CA LYS A 954 65.46 -34.05 -42.61
C LYS A 954 65.20 -32.65 -43.16
N LEU A 955 64.58 -32.56 -44.33
CA LEU A 955 63.99 -31.31 -44.81
C LEU A 955 62.75 -30.99 -43.98
N ASN A 956 62.68 -29.74 -43.54
CA ASN A 956 61.59 -29.22 -42.72
C ASN A 956 61.37 -30.02 -41.41
N ASP A 957 62.40 -30.74 -40.94
CA ASP A 957 62.46 -31.58 -39.73
C ASP A 957 61.35 -32.64 -39.53
N SER A 958 60.50 -32.84 -40.54
CA SER A 958 59.27 -33.63 -40.44
C SER A 958 59.43 -35.07 -40.94
N THR A 959 58.78 -36.00 -40.23
CA THR A 959 58.56 -37.38 -40.70
C THR A 959 57.08 -37.65 -41.00
N ALA A 960 56.30 -36.61 -41.32
CA ALA A 960 54.96 -36.79 -41.89
C ALA A 960 55.04 -37.18 -43.38
N PHE A 961 53.91 -37.63 -43.93
CA PHE A 961 53.69 -37.77 -45.37
C PHE A 961 54.07 -36.49 -46.16
N GLY A 962 55.25 -36.47 -46.82
CA GLY A 962 55.58 -35.51 -47.88
C GLY A 962 56.77 -34.52 -47.73
N SER A 963 57.67 -34.53 -46.72
CA SER A 963 58.88 -33.64 -46.65
C SER A 963 60.20 -34.44 -46.56
N VAL A 964 61.24 -34.17 -47.39
CA VAL A 964 62.36 -35.14 -47.74
C VAL A 964 63.38 -35.45 -46.64
N VAL A 965 64.06 -36.60 -46.78
CA VAL A 965 65.36 -36.80 -46.16
C VAL A 965 66.36 -37.18 -47.22
N GLU A 966 67.56 -36.65 -47.06
CA GLU A 966 68.69 -36.89 -47.93
C GLU A 966 69.84 -37.52 -47.14
N TYR A 967 70.57 -38.40 -47.80
CA TYR A 967 71.71 -39.14 -47.26
C TYR A 967 72.98 -38.74 -48.02
N LEU A 968 73.95 -38.20 -47.30
CA LEU A 968 75.24 -37.77 -47.85
C LEU A 968 76.37 -38.51 -47.13
N CYS A 969 77.19 -39.24 -47.89
CA CYS A 969 78.39 -39.87 -47.35
C CYS A 969 79.44 -38.82 -46.93
N PHE A 970 80.26 -39.18 -45.94
CA PHE A 970 81.45 -38.42 -45.58
C PHE A 970 82.54 -38.61 -46.65
N PRO A 971 83.49 -37.65 -46.77
CA PRO A 971 84.50 -37.68 -47.84
C PRO A 971 85.26 -39.01 -47.93
N LYS A 972 85.48 -39.45 -49.17
CA LYS A 972 86.02 -40.76 -49.62
C LYS A 972 85.04 -41.93 -49.68
N TYR A 973 83.88 -41.88 -49.03
CA TYR A 973 82.88 -42.96 -49.15
C TYR A 973 81.87 -42.66 -50.27
N HIS A 974 81.52 -43.68 -51.05
CA HIS A 974 80.52 -43.61 -52.11
C HIS A 974 79.18 -44.15 -51.63
N LEU A 975 78.09 -43.53 -52.12
CA LEU A 975 76.73 -43.87 -51.72
C LEU A 975 76.15 -44.96 -52.62
N HIS A 976 75.82 -46.11 -52.05
CA HIS A 976 75.13 -47.19 -52.75
C HIS A 976 73.68 -47.27 -52.24
N GLY A 977 72.73 -47.03 -53.14
CA GLY A 977 71.31 -46.89 -52.83
C GLY A 977 70.75 -45.51 -53.23
N SER A 978 69.52 -45.20 -52.82
CA SER A 978 68.87 -43.94 -53.17
C SER A 978 69.27 -42.83 -52.20
N PHE A 979 69.80 -41.72 -52.71
CA PHE A 979 70.23 -40.57 -51.89
C PHE A 979 69.06 -39.87 -51.19
N GLN A 980 67.85 -39.99 -51.72
CA GLN A 980 66.59 -39.54 -51.11
C GLN A 980 65.56 -40.68 -51.10
N ARG A 981 64.52 -40.56 -50.29
CA ARG A 981 63.42 -41.55 -50.16
C ARG A 981 62.05 -40.84 -50.38
N THR A 982 60.94 -41.59 -50.46
CA THR A 982 59.48 -41.23 -50.48
C THR A 982 58.65 -41.61 -49.21
N CYS A 983 57.92 -40.74 -48.47
CA CYS A 983 57.04 -41.19 -47.35
C CYS A 983 55.78 -41.72 -47.99
N THR A 984 55.65 -43.03 -48.01
CA THR A 984 54.50 -43.67 -48.62
C THR A 984 53.27 -43.54 -47.70
N GLN A 985 52.06 -43.64 -48.25
CA GLN A 985 50.83 -43.54 -47.47
C GLN A 985 50.68 -44.73 -46.48
N GLN A 986 51.45 -45.79 -46.69
CA GLN A 986 51.65 -46.94 -45.82
C GLN A 986 52.54 -46.61 -44.59
N GLY A 987 53.09 -45.40 -44.51
CA GLY A 987 53.99 -44.98 -43.44
C GLY A 987 55.43 -45.51 -43.57
N THR A 988 55.82 -46.07 -44.71
CA THR A 988 57.11 -46.77 -44.91
C THR A 988 58.01 -46.09 -45.95
N TRP A 989 59.34 -46.11 -45.75
CA TRP A 989 60.26 -45.34 -46.62
C TRP A 989 60.24 -46.02 -47.99
N SER A 990 60.05 -45.28 -49.09
CA SER A 990 59.89 -45.89 -50.43
C SER A 990 61.04 -46.81 -50.86
N HIS A 991 62.21 -46.64 -50.25
CA HIS A 991 63.41 -47.47 -50.43
C HIS A 991 64.04 -47.76 -49.06
N VAL A 992 64.89 -48.78 -48.99
CA VAL A 992 65.77 -49.06 -47.82
C VAL A 992 66.82 -47.95 -47.63
N PRO A 993 67.49 -47.84 -46.46
CA PRO A 993 68.55 -46.85 -46.26
C PRO A 993 69.74 -47.14 -47.19
N PRO A 994 70.38 -46.11 -47.78
CA PRO A 994 71.59 -46.29 -48.57
C PRO A 994 72.82 -46.51 -47.69
N THR A 995 73.85 -47.17 -48.22
CA THR A 995 75.11 -47.44 -47.51
C THR A 995 76.28 -46.62 -48.06
N CYS A 996 77.21 -46.24 -47.18
CA CYS A 996 78.43 -45.51 -47.53
C CYS A 996 79.66 -46.41 -47.40
N SER A 997 80.19 -46.86 -48.54
CA SER A 997 81.32 -47.82 -48.63
C SER A 997 82.52 -47.25 -49.42
N LEU A 998 83.65 -47.94 -49.31
CA LEU A 998 84.82 -47.75 -50.17
C LEU A 998 84.76 -48.81 -51.29
N ASP A 999 85.08 -48.44 -52.52
CA ASP A 999 85.16 -49.38 -53.64
C ASP A 999 86.49 -50.15 -53.61
N ASP A 1000 86.50 -51.36 -53.04
CA ASP A 1000 87.62 -52.32 -53.09
C ASP A 1000 87.18 -53.66 -53.72
N THR A 1001 87.33 -53.71 -55.04
CA THR A 1001 87.68 -54.86 -55.91
C THR A 1001 87.37 -56.32 -55.54
N ASP A 1002 86.70 -57.01 -56.49
CA ASP A 1002 87.04 -58.34 -57.05
C ASP A 1002 86.88 -59.64 -56.19
N GLY A 1003 86.57 -60.77 -56.86
CA GLY A 1003 87.12 -62.07 -56.42
C GLY A 1003 86.24 -63.33 -56.29
N GLY A 1004 85.06 -63.29 -55.65
CA GLY A 1004 84.30 -64.52 -55.29
C GLY A 1004 84.98 -65.36 -54.16
N ILE A 1005 84.64 -66.63 -53.88
CA ILE A 1005 83.56 -67.55 -54.29
C ILE A 1005 83.56 -68.77 -53.31
N LEU A 1006 82.44 -69.50 -53.12
CA LEU A 1006 82.23 -70.64 -52.16
C LEU A 1006 82.17 -70.23 -50.65
N ASP A 1007 81.43 -70.88 -49.72
CA ASP A 1007 80.54 -72.05 -49.84
C ASP A 1007 79.37 -72.07 -48.81
N ASP A 1008 78.25 -72.66 -49.24
CA ASP A 1008 77.25 -73.51 -48.57
C ASP A 1008 76.58 -73.27 -47.16
N ASN A 1009 75.25 -73.54 -47.17
CA ASN A 1009 74.35 -74.15 -46.16
C ASN A 1009 73.71 -73.45 -44.90
N THR A 1010 72.37 -73.61 -44.82
CA THR A 1010 71.42 -73.66 -43.66
C THR A 1010 70.95 -72.40 -42.86
N VAL A 1011 69.69 -71.98 -43.15
CA VAL A 1011 68.50 -71.77 -42.27
C VAL A 1011 68.75 -71.69 -40.73
N ASP A 1012 68.28 -70.68 -39.96
CA ASP A 1012 66.86 -70.30 -39.69
C ASP A 1012 66.66 -68.80 -39.26
N GLY A 1013 65.44 -68.37 -38.89
CA GLY A 1013 65.02 -66.96 -38.65
C GLY A 1013 65.46 -66.28 -37.30
N THR A 1014 64.96 -65.09 -36.90
CA THR A 1014 63.70 -64.37 -37.25
C THR A 1014 63.71 -62.83 -36.94
N THR A 1015 62.67 -62.11 -37.42
CA THR A 1015 62.03 -60.85 -36.90
C THR A 1015 62.65 -59.43 -37.06
N ASN A 1016 61.76 -58.51 -37.51
CA ASN A 1016 61.71 -57.03 -37.33
C ASN A 1016 62.83 -56.19 -38.03
N SER A 1017 62.67 -54.89 -38.36
CA SER A 1017 61.63 -53.89 -38.00
C SER A 1017 61.52 -52.71 -39.03
N ALA A 1018 60.68 -51.72 -38.69
CA ALA A 1018 60.76 -50.28 -39.03
C ALA A 1018 60.10 -49.67 -40.30
N ARG A 1019 59.55 -48.45 -40.11
CA ARG A 1019 58.91 -47.52 -41.07
C ARG A 1019 59.91 -46.47 -41.63
N GLY A 1020 59.56 -45.71 -42.67
CA GLY A 1020 59.33 -44.26 -42.48
C GLY A 1020 59.21 -43.37 -43.74
N ALA A 1021 59.79 -42.15 -43.72
CA ALA A 1021 59.33 -40.98 -44.49
C ALA A 1021 59.87 -40.93 -45.95
N PRO A 1022 59.98 -39.81 -46.74
CA PRO A 1022 59.82 -38.36 -46.53
C PRO A 1022 59.10 -37.49 -47.68
N GLY A 1023 59.76 -36.75 -48.63
CA GLY A 1023 59.23 -35.61 -49.50
C GLY A 1023 59.95 -35.27 -50.85
N GLY A 1024 60.41 -34.05 -51.28
CA GLY A 1024 60.43 -32.63 -50.76
C GLY A 1024 61.31 -31.58 -51.58
N HIS A 1025 61.61 -30.36 -51.04
CA HIS A 1025 62.59 -29.26 -51.46
C HIS A 1025 62.24 -28.25 -52.62
N VAL A 1026 62.81 -27.02 -52.84
CA VAL A 1026 63.95 -26.17 -52.31
C VAL A 1026 63.64 -24.62 -52.32
N ASP A 1027 64.45 -23.80 -51.62
CA ASP A 1027 64.46 -22.32 -51.35
C ASP A 1027 65.18 -21.42 -52.44
N GLU A 1028 65.60 -20.13 -52.35
CA GLU A 1028 65.85 -19.04 -51.33
C GLU A 1028 65.83 -17.61 -52.02
N GLY A 1029 66.05 -16.45 -51.34
CA GLY A 1029 66.41 -15.18 -52.04
C GLY A 1029 66.48 -13.79 -51.33
N SER A 1030 67.45 -13.52 -50.43
CA SER A 1030 68.05 -12.17 -50.11
C SER A 1030 67.31 -11.11 -49.23
N ASN A 1031 68.01 -10.02 -48.84
CA ASN A 1031 67.85 -9.33 -47.53
C ASN A 1031 68.39 -7.86 -47.46
N SER A 1032 67.82 -6.96 -46.61
CA SER A 1032 68.51 -5.80 -45.93
C SER A 1032 67.59 -4.81 -45.15
N GLY A 1033 67.95 -4.45 -43.91
CA GLY A 1033 67.63 -3.15 -43.27
C GLY A 1033 66.59 -3.11 -42.12
N LEU A 1034 66.71 -2.17 -41.17
CA LEU A 1034 67.38 -2.33 -39.87
C LEU A 1034 66.96 -1.20 -38.87
N ILE A 1035 66.63 -1.50 -37.60
CA ILE A 1035 67.00 -0.76 -36.34
C ILE A 1035 66.28 -1.31 -35.08
N ALA A 1036 66.91 -1.11 -33.91
CA ALA A 1036 66.70 -1.79 -32.63
C ALA A 1036 65.52 -1.33 -31.74
N GLY A 1037 65.21 -2.14 -30.70
CA GLY A 1037 64.41 -1.73 -29.53
C GLY A 1037 64.02 -2.87 -28.58
N ILE A 1038 64.81 -3.12 -27.52
CA ILE A 1038 64.48 -4.07 -26.43
C ILE A 1038 64.51 -3.34 -25.09
N VAL A 1039 63.47 -3.51 -24.26
CA VAL A 1039 63.51 -3.77 -22.80
C VAL A 1039 62.09 -3.63 -22.19
N VAL A 1040 61.65 -4.71 -21.53
CA VAL A 1040 60.72 -4.85 -20.37
C VAL A 1040 59.74 -3.70 -20.04
N SER A 1041 58.43 -4.02 -19.97
CA SER A 1041 57.57 -3.76 -18.78
C SER A 1041 56.14 -4.33 -18.92
N LEU A 1042 55.44 -4.38 -17.79
CA LEU A 1042 53.98 -4.53 -17.70
C LEU A 1042 53.28 -3.16 -17.95
N VAL A 1043 51.93 -3.17 -18.12
CA VAL A 1043 50.98 -2.03 -17.90
C VAL A 1043 50.65 -1.07 -19.08
N LEU A 1044 49.32 -0.87 -19.32
CA LEU A 1044 48.55 0.25 -19.96
C LEU A 1044 48.70 0.71 -21.45
N VAL A 1045 47.58 0.54 -22.21
CA VAL A 1045 46.78 1.57 -22.97
C VAL A 1045 47.24 2.26 -24.29
N ALA A 1046 46.22 2.46 -25.17
CA ALA A 1046 46.03 3.47 -26.26
C ALA A 1046 46.60 3.29 -27.70
N ALA A 1047 45.70 2.84 -28.60
CA ALA A 1047 45.11 3.58 -29.74
C ALA A 1047 45.97 4.37 -30.79
N VAL A 1048 45.68 4.07 -32.08
CA VAL A 1048 45.43 5.02 -33.21
C VAL A 1048 46.64 5.88 -33.67
N ALA A 1049 47.02 5.99 -34.96
CA ALA A 1049 46.21 6.56 -36.04
C ALA A 1049 46.94 6.60 -37.41
N LEU A 1050 46.21 7.03 -38.46
CA LEU A 1050 46.68 7.82 -39.64
C LEU A 1050 47.64 7.13 -40.64
N ALA A 1051 47.64 7.44 -41.94
CA ALA A 1051 46.68 8.20 -42.76
C ALA A 1051 46.90 7.93 -44.26
N LEU A 1052 45.88 8.22 -45.07
CA LEU A 1052 45.84 9.31 -46.09
C LEU A 1052 44.72 9.00 -47.11
N ALA A 1053 43.89 9.96 -47.54
CA ALA A 1053 43.77 11.36 -47.14
C ALA A 1053 42.36 11.91 -47.44
N PHE A 1054 42.10 13.11 -46.92
CA PHE A 1054 41.28 14.15 -47.57
C PHE A 1054 39.89 13.75 -48.12
N PHE A 1055 38.83 14.32 -47.54
CA PHE A 1055 38.26 15.57 -48.09
C PHE A 1055 37.44 16.32 -47.01
N ARG A 1056 37.59 17.65 -46.98
CA ARG A 1056 36.58 18.72 -46.78
C ARG A 1056 35.34 18.42 -45.88
N THR A 1057 34.89 19.28 -44.93
CA THR A 1057 35.11 20.75 -44.76
C THR A 1057 34.44 21.32 -43.48
N ARG A 1058 34.91 22.51 -43.04
CA ARG A 1058 34.19 23.66 -42.41
C ARG A 1058 33.37 23.50 -41.09
N GLN A 1059 33.13 24.55 -40.29
CA GLN A 1059 33.99 25.66 -39.77
C GLN A 1059 33.23 26.63 -38.82
N ARG A 1060 33.98 27.16 -37.81
CA ARG A 1060 34.03 28.58 -37.33
C ARG A 1060 33.02 29.19 -36.30
N LYS A 1061 33.66 29.91 -35.33
CA LYS A 1061 33.32 31.24 -34.72
C LYS A 1061 32.21 31.28 -33.63
N LEU A 1062 32.22 32.14 -32.59
CA LEU A 1062 33.13 33.16 -31.95
C LEU A 1062 32.86 33.10 -30.40
N ALA A 1063 33.76 33.31 -29.43
CA ALA A 1063 34.43 34.55 -28.94
C ALA A 1063 33.45 35.69 -28.49
N LYS A 1064 33.61 36.46 -27.39
CA LYS A 1064 34.81 36.82 -26.58
C LYS A 1064 34.44 37.64 -25.29
N THR A 1065 35.37 37.78 -24.30
CA THR A 1065 35.54 38.86 -23.25
C THR A 1065 34.41 39.12 -22.21
N ASN A 1066 34.60 39.65 -20.97
CA ASN A 1066 35.73 39.98 -20.04
C ASN A 1066 35.14 40.26 -18.62
N GLY A 1067 35.86 40.30 -17.47
CA GLY A 1067 37.25 39.94 -17.12
C GLY A 1067 37.79 40.63 -15.83
N GLY A 1068 38.75 40.00 -15.11
CA GLY A 1068 39.58 40.59 -14.01
C GLY A 1068 39.02 40.51 -12.56
N SER A 1069 39.80 40.66 -11.47
CA SER A 1069 41.28 40.57 -11.28
C SER A 1069 41.70 40.54 -9.79
N GLY A 1070 42.76 39.79 -9.41
CA GLY A 1070 43.48 39.85 -8.11
C GLY A 1070 42.87 39.08 -6.91
N GLY A 1071 43.60 38.67 -5.86
CA GLY A 1071 45.08 38.62 -5.69
C GLY A 1071 45.58 38.47 -4.23
N GLY A 1072 46.39 37.45 -3.93
CA GLY A 1072 47.14 37.26 -2.65
C GLY A 1072 46.35 36.64 -1.47
N GLY A 1073 46.97 36.11 -0.40
CA GLY A 1073 48.39 35.76 -0.22
C GLY A 1073 48.87 35.76 1.26
N GLY A 1074 49.06 34.60 1.89
CA GLY A 1074 49.51 34.44 3.31
C GLY A 1074 48.37 34.64 4.33
N GLY A 1075 48.40 34.12 5.56
CA GLY A 1075 49.43 33.38 6.32
C GLY A 1075 49.68 34.06 7.69
N GLY A 1076 49.71 33.38 8.85
CA GLY A 1076 49.48 31.96 9.15
C GLY A 1076 49.67 31.67 10.66
N GLY A 1077 49.62 30.38 11.05
CA GLY A 1077 49.77 29.92 12.44
C GLY A 1077 48.47 29.96 13.27
N GLY A 1078 48.23 29.07 14.25
CA GLY A 1078 49.00 27.89 14.66
C GLY A 1078 49.19 27.79 16.18
N GLY A 1079 49.01 26.60 16.75
CA GLY A 1079 49.39 26.29 18.14
C GLY A 1079 48.23 26.07 19.11
N SER A 1080 47.93 24.81 19.41
CA SER A 1080 46.95 24.40 20.43
C SER A 1080 47.50 24.58 21.86
N ARG A 1081 46.64 24.93 22.82
CA ARG A 1081 46.64 24.43 24.23
C ARG A 1081 45.47 25.05 25.01
N GLY A 1082 44.82 24.26 25.85
CA GLY A 1082 43.82 24.75 26.83
C GLY A 1082 44.20 24.37 28.26
N LYS A 1083 43.58 25.02 29.26
CA LYS A 1083 43.51 24.51 30.64
C LYS A 1083 42.46 25.22 31.51
N ALA A 1084 41.60 24.41 32.14
CA ALA A 1084 41.05 24.44 33.50
C ALA A 1084 40.84 25.77 34.29
N GLY A 1085 39.66 25.85 34.93
CA GLY A 1085 39.39 26.63 36.15
C GLY A 1085 38.68 27.98 35.94
N GLY A 1086 37.85 28.48 36.87
CA GLY A 1086 37.30 27.84 38.07
C GLY A 1086 36.95 28.82 39.21
N GLY A 1087 35.64 29.10 39.42
CA GLY A 1087 35.14 30.01 40.47
C GLY A 1087 35.33 31.51 40.17
N GLY A 1088 34.60 32.45 40.79
CA GLY A 1088 33.43 32.33 41.69
C GLY A 1088 33.29 33.53 42.65
N GLY A 1089 32.07 33.78 43.17
CA GLY A 1089 31.86 34.49 44.45
C GLY A 1089 31.07 35.82 44.47
N GLY A 1090 29.89 35.78 45.11
CA GLY A 1090 29.37 36.85 46.00
C GLY A 1090 28.48 37.97 45.42
N MET A 1091 27.66 38.67 46.22
CA MET A 1091 27.12 38.36 47.57
C MET A 1091 25.98 39.34 47.98
N ASN A 1092 25.32 39.07 49.13
CA ASN A 1092 24.16 39.78 49.76
C ASN A 1092 22.77 39.39 49.19
N GLY A 1093 21.70 39.13 49.97
CA GLY A 1093 21.49 39.08 51.43
C GLY A 1093 20.58 40.21 51.96
N GLY A 1094 19.54 39.98 52.78
CA GLY A 1094 18.93 38.73 53.30
C GLY A 1094 17.75 39.03 54.27
N GLY A 1095 16.99 38.02 54.72
CA GLY A 1095 15.84 38.25 55.63
C GLY A 1095 15.17 36.99 56.24
N MET A 1096 15.30 36.84 57.56
CA MET A 1096 14.61 35.98 58.55
C MET A 1096 13.58 34.88 58.14
N ARG A 1097 13.93 33.62 58.48
CA ARG A 1097 13.32 32.73 59.52
C ARG A 1097 11.83 32.28 59.44
N ASP A 1098 11.44 31.06 59.88
CA ASP A 1098 12.18 30.01 60.63
C ASP A 1098 11.79 28.55 60.26
N VAL A 1099 12.83 27.68 60.22
CA VAL A 1099 12.92 26.23 60.56
C VAL A 1099 11.88 25.19 60.05
N GLY A 1100 12.38 24.08 59.46
CA GLY A 1100 11.57 22.89 59.09
C GLY A 1100 12.25 21.50 59.13
N VAL A 1101 13.46 21.36 58.53
CA VAL A 1101 14.40 20.19 58.63
C VAL A 1101 14.17 18.93 57.74
N VAL A 1102 14.94 18.87 56.64
CA VAL A 1102 15.81 17.76 56.12
C VAL A 1102 15.27 16.33 55.86
N SER A 1103 15.17 16.02 54.56
CA SER A 1103 15.71 14.88 53.77
C SER A 1103 16.24 13.58 54.42
N TYR A 1104 16.07 12.43 53.74
CA TYR A 1104 17.14 11.82 52.90
C TYR A 1104 16.60 10.68 51.98
N ALA A 1105 17.48 10.11 51.15
CA ALA A 1105 17.16 9.37 49.92
C ALA A 1105 17.15 7.82 50.03
N GLY A 1106 16.51 7.17 49.05
CA GLY A 1106 17.26 6.30 48.12
C GLY A 1106 16.96 4.78 48.04
N LEU A 1107 17.03 4.27 46.81
CA LEU A 1107 17.39 2.90 46.37
C LEU A 1107 16.39 1.71 46.58
N SER A 1108 15.88 1.20 45.44
CA SER A 1108 15.92 -0.21 44.94
C SER A 1108 15.78 -1.41 45.91
N ASP A 1109 15.15 -2.57 45.59
CA ASP A 1109 14.76 -3.15 44.29
C ASP A 1109 13.46 -4.05 44.43
N PRO A 1110 13.23 -5.25 43.83
CA PRO A 1110 11.91 -5.51 43.22
C PRO A 1110 11.12 -6.72 43.78
N THR A 1111 9.80 -6.74 43.59
CA THR A 1111 9.01 -7.95 43.24
C THR A 1111 7.54 -7.58 42.95
N THR A 1112 6.74 -8.56 42.50
CA THR A 1112 5.27 -8.44 42.28
C THR A 1112 4.83 -7.29 41.38
N GLY A 1113 5.19 -7.35 40.11
CA GLY A 1113 4.60 -6.49 39.08
C GLY A 1113 3.15 -6.86 38.79
N ASN A 1114 2.21 -6.19 39.44
CA ASN A 1114 0.84 -5.91 38.96
C ASN A 1114 0.15 -4.94 39.93
N ASN A 1115 -0.04 -3.68 39.52
CA ASN A 1115 -0.93 -2.74 40.20
C ASN A 1115 -1.99 -2.25 39.21
N ILE A 1116 -3.25 -2.48 39.55
CA ILE A 1116 -4.41 -1.76 39.01
C ILE A 1116 -4.83 -0.82 40.13
N TYR A 1117 -5.00 0.47 39.84
CA TYR A 1117 -5.64 1.40 40.78
C TYR A 1117 -6.53 2.36 40.00
N GLU A 1118 -7.81 2.34 40.35
CA GLU A 1118 -8.71 3.50 40.23
C GLU A 1118 -8.31 4.54 41.29
N ASN A 1119 -8.77 5.78 41.17
CA ASN A 1119 -8.74 6.74 42.27
C ASN A 1119 -10.13 7.33 42.49
N ILE A 1120 -10.56 7.32 43.75
CA ILE A 1120 -11.75 7.96 44.31
C ILE A 1120 -11.25 9.17 45.14
N PRO A 1121 -12.13 10.07 45.60
CA PRO A 1121 -11.93 10.69 46.91
C PRO A 1121 -13.17 10.60 47.82
N ASP A 1122 -13.03 9.80 48.88
CA ASP A 1122 -13.32 10.06 50.31
C ASP A 1122 -14.58 10.84 50.78
N ASP A 1123 -15.30 10.27 51.77
CA ASP A 1123 -15.20 10.76 53.17
C ASP A 1123 -15.92 9.87 54.25
N LEU A 1124 -15.17 9.49 55.30
CA LEU A 1124 -15.49 9.40 56.75
C LEU A 1124 -16.64 8.51 57.34
N ASP A 1125 -16.31 7.25 57.71
CA ASP A 1125 -16.21 6.63 59.09
C ASP A 1125 -17.11 7.06 60.31
N PRO A 1126 -17.25 6.29 61.44
CA PRO A 1126 -16.65 4.96 61.80
C PRO A 1126 -17.48 3.92 62.65
N ASP A 1127 -16.92 2.70 62.78
CA ASP A 1127 -16.91 1.76 63.95
C ASP A 1127 -18.14 0.83 64.33
N PRO A 1128 -18.01 -0.24 65.18
CA PRO A 1128 -18.22 -1.63 64.67
C PRO A 1128 -18.93 -2.66 65.61
N ASN A 1129 -19.23 -3.90 65.11
CA ASN A 1129 -19.07 -5.16 65.89
C ASN A 1129 -19.15 -6.51 65.11
N TYR A 1130 -19.06 -7.63 65.83
CA TYR A 1130 -18.56 -8.97 65.41
C TYR A 1130 -19.60 -10.12 65.20
N SER A 1131 -19.08 -11.26 64.68
CA SER A 1131 -19.38 -12.69 64.99
C SER A 1131 -20.54 -13.53 64.35
N GLU A 1132 -20.12 -14.51 63.52
CA GLU A 1132 -20.28 -16.00 63.65
C GLU A 1132 -21.57 -16.82 63.31
N LEU A 1133 -21.44 -17.72 62.29
CA LEU A 1133 -21.50 -19.23 62.32
C LEU A 1133 -22.75 -20.00 62.92
N SER A 1134 -23.14 -21.25 62.54
CA SER A 1134 -22.60 -22.32 61.65
C SER A 1134 -23.61 -23.50 61.35
N SER A 1135 -23.18 -24.49 60.53
CA SER A 1135 -23.50 -25.96 60.62
C SER A 1135 -24.80 -26.53 59.96
N PRO A 1136 -24.99 -27.88 59.77
CA PRO A 1136 -24.18 -28.91 59.04
C PRO A 1136 -25.09 -29.94 58.23
N PRO A 1137 -24.74 -31.21 57.86
CA PRO A 1137 -23.58 -31.83 57.16
C PRO A 1137 -23.90 -32.88 56.02
N SER A 1138 -22.82 -33.45 55.41
CA SER A 1138 -22.57 -34.89 55.03
C SER A 1138 -22.95 -35.57 53.67
N ASP A 1139 -21.88 -36.13 53.04
CA ASP A 1139 -21.68 -37.43 52.31
C ASP A 1139 -22.21 -37.76 50.88
N GLY A 1140 -21.51 -38.68 50.16
CA GLY A 1140 -22.17 -39.56 49.15
C GLY A 1140 -21.63 -39.87 47.71
N SER A 1141 -20.33 -40.14 47.48
CA SER A 1141 -19.76 -41.01 46.38
C SER A 1141 -20.36 -41.16 44.94
N ARG A 1142 -19.50 -40.91 43.91
CA ARG A 1142 -19.26 -41.64 42.61
C ARG A 1142 -20.41 -42.19 41.68
N SER A 1143 -20.21 -41.88 40.38
CA SER A 1143 -20.29 -42.75 39.16
C SER A 1143 -21.51 -42.72 38.19
N SER A 1144 -21.18 -42.66 36.88
CA SER A 1144 -21.91 -43.08 35.65
C SER A 1144 -23.37 -42.66 35.38
N GLY A 1145 -23.66 -42.23 34.14
CA GLY A 1145 -25.03 -42.10 33.57
C GLY A 1145 -25.60 -43.44 33.06
N PRO A 1146 -26.66 -43.50 32.19
CA PRO A 1146 -27.00 -42.48 31.17
C PRO A 1146 -28.54 -42.26 30.87
N THR A 1147 -28.83 -41.45 29.82
CA THR A 1147 -30.02 -41.47 28.91
C THR A 1147 -31.49 -41.48 29.41
N TYR A 1148 -32.22 -40.40 29.03
CA TYR A 1148 -33.58 -40.34 28.43
C TYR A 1148 -34.91 -40.63 29.21
N THR A 1149 -35.94 -39.88 28.75
CA THR A 1149 -37.41 -40.10 28.77
C THR A 1149 -38.27 -39.95 30.05
N ASN A 1150 -39.04 -38.85 30.05
CA ASN A 1150 -40.40 -38.58 30.59
C ASN A 1150 -41.17 -39.69 31.37
N GLY A 1151 -41.53 -39.37 32.63
CA GLY A 1151 -42.80 -38.68 32.94
C GLY A 1151 -44.05 -39.49 33.38
N SER A 1152 -44.68 -39.06 34.50
CA SER A 1152 -46.10 -39.31 34.84
C SER A 1152 -46.58 -38.49 36.06
N MET A 1153 -47.79 -37.91 36.00
CA MET A 1153 -48.89 -37.86 37.02
C MET A 1153 -48.58 -37.51 38.52
N SER A 1154 -49.43 -36.84 39.32
CA SER A 1154 -50.89 -36.51 39.29
C SER A 1154 -51.23 -35.53 40.49
N GLU A 1155 -52.43 -34.97 40.78
CA GLU A 1155 -53.81 -34.97 40.21
C GLU A 1155 -54.69 -33.77 40.71
N ARG A 1156 -56.02 -33.84 40.43
CA ARG A 1156 -57.26 -33.34 41.11
C ARG A 1156 -57.18 -32.60 42.48
N MET A 1157 -58.14 -31.76 42.93
CA MET A 1157 -59.50 -31.28 42.49
C MET A 1157 -59.87 -30.00 43.30
N SER A 1158 -60.86 -29.12 43.02
CA SER A 1158 -62.31 -29.35 42.76
C SER A 1158 -63.10 -28.05 42.44
N MET A 1159 -64.20 -28.14 41.66
CA MET A 1159 -65.43 -27.27 41.58
C MET A 1159 -65.33 -25.72 41.40
N GLY A 1160 -66.18 -25.00 40.65
CA GLY A 1160 -67.20 -25.38 39.64
C GLY A 1160 -68.38 -24.36 39.48
N GLY A 1161 -68.63 -23.79 38.28
CA GLY A 1161 -69.80 -22.94 37.95
C GLY A 1161 -69.78 -22.30 36.54
N TYR A 1162 -70.93 -22.20 35.85
CA TYR A 1162 -71.14 -21.80 34.42
C TYR A 1162 -72.66 -21.44 34.21
N PRO A 1163 -73.21 -21.02 33.04
CA PRO A 1163 -72.67 -20.72 31.68
C PRO A 1163 -73.08 -19.26 31.23
N PRO A 1164 -73.61 -18.87 30.02
CA PRO A 1164 -73.59 -19.42 28.63
C PRO A 1164 -73.44 -18.41 27.43
N ASN A 1165 -72.58 -18.75 26.45
CA ASN A 1165 -72.76 -18.54 24.97
C ASN A 1165 -72.79 -17.08 24.38
N GLN A 1166 -72.46 -16.80 23.09
CA GLN A 1166 -72.34 -17.63 21.87
C GLN A 1166 -70.97 -17.50 21.12
N ARG A 1167 -70.90 -17.95 19.84
CA ARG A 1167 -69.69 -18.30 19.05
C ARG A 1167 -69.32 -17.25 17.97
N PRO A 1168 -68.19 -17.43 17.26
CA PRO A 1168 -68.25 -18.08 15.93
C PRO A 1168 -67.18 -19.17 15.68
N ARG A 1169 -67.15 -19.79 14.48
CA ARG A 1169 -66.20 -20.85 14.11
C ARG A 1169 -66.00 -20.95 12.57
N LEU A 1170 -64.82 -21.45 12.17
CA LEU A 1170 -64.41 -21.93 10.82
C LEU A 1170 -64.10 -20.89 9.71
N PRO A 1171 -62.87 -20.96 9.14
CA PRO A 1171 -62.54 -20.48 7.79
C PRO A 1171 -62.19 -21.64 6.80
N PRO A 1172 -62.48 -21.48 5.50
CA PRO A 1172 -61.82 -22.19 4.39
C PRO A 1172 -61.13 -21.19 3.40
N PRO A 1173 -60.53 -21.64 2.28
CA PRO A 1173 -59.20 -21.14 1.86
C PRO A 1173 -59.17 -20.18 0.64
N PRO A 1174 -57.99 -19.58 0.33
CA PRO A 1174 -57.74 -18.90 -0.93
C PRO A 1174 -56.55 -19.45 -1.77
N GLN A 1175 -56.79 -19.59 -3.08
CA GLN A 1175 -55.84 -19.53 -4.20
C GLN A 1175 -56.64 -19.07 -5.45
N PRO A 1176 -56.01 -18.58 -6.54
CA PRO A 1176 -54.76 -17.82 -6.66
C PRO A 1176 -54.99 -16.49 -7.45
N PRO A 1177 -53.95 -15.67 -7.70
CA PRO A 1177 -54.00 -14.62 -8.73
C PRO A 1177 -53.08 -14.89 -9.94
N VAL A 1178 -53.45 -14.37 -11.11
CA VAL A 1178 -52.67 -14.39 -12.37
C VAL A 1178 -52.38 -12.95 -12.82
N ALA A 1179 -51.26 -12.73 -13.51
CA ALA A 1179 -50.70 -11.41 -13.81
C ALA A 1179 -51.47 -10.60 -14.87
N PRO A 1180 -51.28 -9.26 -14.86
CA PRO A 1180 -50.93 -8.55 -16.11
C PRO A 1180 -49.85 -7.44 -15.95
N PRO A 1181 -49.15 -7.06 -17.04
CA PRO A 1181 -48.31 -5.86 -17.16
C PRO A 1181 -49.04 -4.73 -17.94
N PRO A 1182 -48.38 -3.61 -18.33
CA PRO A 1182 -47.58 -2.66 -17.56
C PRO A 1182 -48.11 -1.20 -17.74
N MET A 1183 -47.57 -0.20 -17.00
CA MET A 1183 -47.58 1.21 -17.43
C MET A 1183 -46.41 2.01 -16.84
N ALA A 1184 -46.09 3.15 -17.48
CA ALA A 1184 -45.01 4.06 -17.11
C ALA A 1184 -45.55 5.42 -16.63
N VAL A 1185 -44.69 6.22 -15.97
CA VAL A 1185 -44.98 7.61 -15.57
C VAL A 1185 -43.79 8.49 -15.95
N THR A 1186 -44.06 9.73 -16.39
CA THR A 1186 -43.02 10.71 -16.70
C THR A 1186 -43.50 12.13 -16.38
N ILE A 1187 -42.76 12.80 -15.48
CA ILE A 1187 -42.58 14.26 -15.29
C ILE A 1187 -43.80 15.18 -15.49
N ASN A 1188 -44.24 15.84 -14.40
CA ASN A 1188 -44.46 17.29 -14.27
C ASN A 1188 -45.01 17.60 -12.86
N GLY A 1189 -44.70 18.71 -12.19
CA GLY A 1189 -43.77 19.80 -12.54
C GLY A 1189 -43.85 20.94 -11.51
N MET A 1190 -42.87 21.85 -11.48
CA MET A 1190 -43.01 23.12 -10.76
C MET A 1190 -44.01 24.04 -11.46
N ALA A 1191 -44.75 24.83 -10.69
CA ALA A 1191 -45.39 26.06 -11.17
C ALA A 1191 -44.54 27.27 -10.73
N ILE A 1192 -44.38 28.26 -11.62
CA ILE A 1192 -43.69 29.52 -11.33
C ILE A 1192 -44.68 30.66 -11.49
N ASN A 1193 -44.78 31.52 -10.47
CA ASN A 1193 -44.84 33.00 -10.53
C ASN A 1193 -45.47 33.57 -9.26
N GLY A 1194 -44.74 34.40 -8.51
CA GLY A 1194 -45.31 35.07 -7.32
C GLY A 1194 -44.30 35.73 -6.38
N HIS A 1195 -43.45 36.62 -6.92
CA HIS A 1195 -42.31 37.33 -6.28
C HIS A 1195 -40.99 36.56 -6.20
#